data_AF-A0A0G4H2E1-F1
#
_entry.id   AF-A0A0G4H2E1-F1
#
_cell.length_a   1.000
_cell.length_b   1.000
_cell.length_c   1.000
_cell.angle_alpha   90.00
_cell.angle_beta   90.00
_cell.angle_gamma   90.00
#
_symmetry.space_group_name_H-M   'P 1'
#
loop_
_entity.id
_entity.type
_entity.pdbx_description
1 polymer ?
#
loop_
_entity_poly.entity_id
_entity_poly.type
_entity_poly.pdbx_seq_one_letter_code
_entity_poly.pdbx_strand_id
1 'polypeptide(L)'
;MAQPATKFRGDAPEEELGAQGTGAQSVYTEDAVLSAAFGHTPPTAEVQGSALPPPCPSWRPSSNGGAGGGAAGTPLKTLLAQKCDLDDSTIFFQSLPPSLECLDLRENSLRRPSMESFSFVLAARWLPILLSLDLSDNPLGPFGVRALAKGLCAPLQSLRLARTDARKEGVEALAEVLKAKKVISLQTLDLAENEVRAGGFKPLAAALCEPGAVPSLRVLILKKNKLTHSESEETQRDYAPLTALLSTDRLTELEELDLSENRLFDERLGVEEAPDRVSAAAVVAAGRFPRLRVLNLAGNDINSQEAAAFTNALGDSEAPALLLEDLDLSKNGQLVVGEDGEIDEGGTIRTLANAVSAGRVSHLTRLRLNEFFDLPNDSVRSLFRAMADGKTPDLRTIEVMVSDLDESERYDEAVDAFAVMIREGGIPRIEQIHLDFYYGDLRSAPVSSLGRALGSGGASSLRELKLKWLCSDDDENPEGGLVGLAEGLGGGGMPLLEDLDLDVIFADDGGGGEGGAELGAVLSTGKAPSLRRVRLGWPGTELLSALCEGLCVGSSPPPMMRLEMDLKDLKSDSEIPLSRFAQAIRSGRVSYLQKLSSEWHSTLMQRSAEELGGALTHSGAGMAVLEEICIPFSHQRTEEAFFEALHRGQGRLPSLRKLPVLDGRRRTSSCLAALIRGGKVPSLTEIDVRLVGAQIQECQALALSLASPHAGSLRSIDVSFQLATYDPNVPVKISAFCVSLASPHLNKLQALKVRTIGDVPGLLCLCAGLGSGKLSSLSELTLNDVCLETQAGALSATLDEEKLPRLSTLKLIHCSLIDEGLKALTDAWKSKCPPPLEHLDVSSNNLSEGVVESLADLLGSGRIPSLSKVSIGDNKIREPAKAVLRKGWPDVVNC
;
A
#
# COMPACT_ATOMS: atom_id res chain seq x y z
N MET A 1 62.86 13.37 -10.07
CA MET A 1 64.20 12.75 -10.30
C MET A 1 64.00 11.31 -10.76
N ALA A 2 65.00 10.73 -11.44
CA ALA A 2 65.26 9.30 -11.70
C ALA A 2 64.10 8.27 -11.63
N GLN A 3 63.78 7.71 -12.81
CA GLN A 3 63.41 6.28 -13.04
C GLN A 3 64.69 5.38 -12.92
N PRO A 4 64.71 4.03 -13.18
CA PRO A 4 63.67 3.06 -13.57
C PRO A 4 63.77 1.66 -12.85
N ALA A 5 63.12 0.63 -13.44
CA ALA A 5 63.57 -0.80 -13.53
C ALA A 5 63.40 -1.73 -12.28
N THR A 6 63.24 -3.06 -12.34
CA THR A 6 63.02 -4.15 -13.36
C THR A 6 62.72 -5.49 -12.61
N LYS A 7 62.28 -6.65 -13.15
CA LYS A 7 61.50 -7.14 -14.32
C LYS A 7 61.55 -8.70 -14.32
N PHE A 8 60.78 -9.40 -15.17
CA PHE A 8 60.73 -10.88 -15.43
C PHE A 8 59.85 -11.68 -14.44
N ARG A 9 58.96 -12.65 -14.79
CA ARG A 9 58.86 -13.77 -15.79
C ARG A 9 59.32 -15.12 -15.17
N GLY A 10 58.60 -16.25 -15.28
CA GLY A 10 57.30 -16.52 -15.92
C GLY A 10 56.92 -18.02 -15.90
N ASP A 11 56.04 -18.41 -16.82
CA ASP A 11 55.89 -19.75 -17.46
C ASP A 11 55.32 -20.98 -16.69
N ALA A 12 54.03 -21.29 -16.97
CA ALA A 12 53.51 -22.59 -17.48
C ALA A 12 53.47 -23.87 -16.56
N PRO A 13 53.00 -25.06 -17.03
CA PRO A 13 51.58 -25.38 -17.30
C PRO A 13 51.14 -26.81 -16.82
N GLU A 14 49.86 -27.18 -17.10
CA GLU A 14 49.35 -28.58 -17.28
C GLU A 14 49.49 -29.56 -16.07
N GLU A 15 48.90 -30.77 -15.96
CA GLU A 15 47.94 -31.56 -16.75
C GLU A 15 47.12 -32.48 -15.79
N GLU A 16 45.80 -32.65 -16.07
CA GLU A 16 44.98 -33.89 -16.14
C GLU A 16 44.96 -35.04 -15.06
N LEU A 17 43.90 -35.89 -15.17
CA LEU A 17 43.66 -37.24 -14.59
C LEU A 17 43.28 -37.36 -13.08
N GLY A 18 42.40 -38.28 -12.62
CA GLY A 18 41.42 -39.11 -13.34
C GLY A 18 41.24 -40.59 -12.90
N ALA A 19 40.52 -40.89 -11.80
CA ALA A 19 39.96 -42.22 -11.42
C ALA A 19 38.92 -42.03 -10.28
N GLN A 20 37.70 -42.60 -10.24
CA GLN A 20 37.17 -43.99 -10.33
C GLN A 20 37.37 -44.88 -9.07
N GLY A 21 36.28 -45.40 -8.49
CA GLY A 21 36.31 -46.40 -7.40
C GLY A 21 34.96 -46.72 -6.70
N THR A 22 34.37 -47.88 -7.02
CA THR A 22 33.20 -48.58 -6.40
C THR A 22 33.31 -48.84 -4.88
N GLY A 23 32.26 -49.13 -4.08
CA GLY A 23 30.80 -49.26 -4.31
C GLY A 23 30.10 -50.27 -3.34
N ALA A 24 28.79 -50.13 -3.10
CA ALA A 24 27.87 -51.04 -2.34
C ALA A 24 28.06 -51.13 -0.79
N GLN A 25 27.09 -51.54 0.06
CA GLN A 25 25.71 -52.04 -0.15
C GLN A 25 24.80 -51.91 1.12
N SER A 26 23.48 -51.72 0.93
CA SER A 26 22.36 -52.10 1.84
C SER A 26 22.18 -51.36 3.20
N VAL A 27 21.05 -51.39 3.96
CA VAL A 27 19.57 -51.53 3.73
C VAL A 27 18.87 -51.13 5.04
N TYR A 28 17.80 -50.30 5.02
CA TYR A 28 16.51 -50.42 5.76
C TYR A 28 15.61 -49.20 5.53
N THR A 29 14.29 -49.32 5.79
CA THR A 29 13.25 -48.47 5.16
C THR A 29 12.03 -48.22 6.07
N GLU A 30 11.48 -47.01 6.03
CA GLU A 30 10.09 -46.70 6.41
C GLU A 30 9.41 -45.91 5.28
N ASP A 31 8.57 -46.57 4.47
CA ASP A 31 7.77 -45.91 3.43
C ASP A 31 6.51 -46.73 3.13
N ALA A 32 5.41 -46.45 3.85
CA ALA A 32 4.23 -47.33 3.88
C ALA A 32 2.87 -46.62 4.06
N VAL A 33 2.81 -45.28 4.04
CA VAL A 33 1.59 -44.52 4.38
C VAL A 33 1.01 -43.70 3.22
N LEU A 34 1.82 -43.24 2.26
CA LEU A 34 1.37 -42.34 1.19
C LEU A 34 0.92 -43.05 -0.11
N SER A 35 1.19 -44.35 -0.27
CA SER A 35 0.90 -45.11 -1.49
C SER A 35 -0.59 -45.50 -1.67
N ALA A 36 -1.47 -45.15 -0.73
CA ALA A 36 -2.86 -45.63 -0.68
C ALA A 36 -3.92 -44.69 -1.30
N ALA A 37 -3.57 -43.46 -1.67
CA ALA A 37 -4.54 -42.44 -2.08
C ALA A 37 -4.81 -42.38 -3.60
N PHE A 38 -3.78 -42.59 -4.43
CA PHE A 38 -3.85 -42.43 -5.89
C PHE A 38 -3.14 -43.57 -6.61
N GLY A 39 -3.89 -44.63 -6.94
CA GLY A 39 -3.32 -45.80 -7.58
C GLY A 39 -3.00 -45.57 -9.06
N HIS A 40 -1.71 -45.56 -9.43
CA HIS A 40 -1.11 -46.67 -10.20
C HIS A 40 0.42 -46.53 -10.38
N THR A 41 1.06 -47.65 -10.74
CA THR A 41 2.50 -47.83 -10.91
C THR A 41 3.03 -47.29 -12.25
N PRO A 42 4.30 -46.82 -12.32
CA PRO A 42 4.93 -46.37 -13.56
C PRO A 42 5.37 -47.52 -14.48
N PRO A 43 5.37 -47.35 -15.81
CA PRO A 43 6.09 -48.19 -16.75
C PRO A 43 7.57 -47.77 -16.86
N THR A 44 8.45 -48.69 -17.28
CA THR A 44 9.89 -48.47 -17.48
C THR A 44 10.22 -47.83 -18.83
N ALA A 45 11.45 -47.31 -18.96
CA ALA A 45 11.93 -46.57 -20.13
C ALA A 45 12.08 -47.40 -21.42
N GLU A 46 12.09 -46.73 -22.59
CA GLU A 46 13.29 -46.64 -23.46
C GLU A 46 13.16 -45.60 -24.61
N VAL A 47 14.23 -44.81 -24.81
CA VAL A 47 14.91 -44.41 -26.07
C VAL A 47 14.12 -43.91 -27.31
N GLN A 48 14.38 -42.63 -27.66
CA GLN A 48 14.36 -41.97 -29.00
C GLN A 48 13.06 -41.80 -29.82
N GLY A 49 12.95 -40.63 -30.49
CA GLY A 49 12.77 -40.67 -31.96
C GLY A 49 11.51 -40.09 -32.64
N SER A 50 11.24 -38.78 -32.46
CA SER A 50 10.56 -37.87 -33.42
C SER A 50 9.13 -38.16 -33.95
N ALA A 51 8.53 -37.10 -34.54
CA ALA A 51 7.26 -37.04 -35.29
C ALA A 51 5.91 -37.11 -34.53
N LEU A 52 5.03 -36.14 -34.82
CA LEU A 52 3.59 -36.13 -34.52
C LEU A 52 2.84 -37.12 -35.43
N PRO A 53 1.88 -37.90 -34.91
CA PRO A 53 0.52 -37.86 -35.48
C PRO A 53 -0.58 -38.02 -34.38
N PRO A 54 -1.78 -38.59 -34.64
CA PRO A 54 -3.01 -37.86 -34.97
C PRO A 54 -4.15 -38.03 -33.91
N PRO A 55 -5.32 -37.38 -34.05
CA PRO A 55 -6.31 -37.30 -32.96
C PRO A 55 -7.39 -38.41 -32.93
N CYS A 56 -7.96 -38.63 -31.73
CA CYS A 56 -9.21 -39.38 -31.44
C CYS A 56 -9.14 -40.93 -31.61
N PRO A 57 -10.11 -41.74 -31.08
CA PRO A 57 -11.43 -41.36 -30.54
C PRO A 57 -11.90 -42.00 -29.20
N SER A 58 -12.96 -41.38 -28.65
CA SER A 58 -14.07 -41.97 -27.87
C SER A 58 -13.80 -43.00 -26.75
N TRP A 59 -14.04 -42.57 -25.50
CA TRP A 59 -14.50 -43.48 -24.45
C TRP A 59 -15.90 -44.05 -24.78
N ARG A 60 -16.13 -45.32 -24.41
CA ARG A 60 -17.46 -45.87 -24.10
C ARG A 60 -17.39 -46.59 -22.75
N PRO A 61 -18.36 -46.42 -21.85
CA PRO A 61 -18.34 -47.06 -20.53
C PRO A 61 -18.66 -48.55 -20.63
N SER A 62 -17.80 -49.41 -20.08
CA SER A 62 -18.09 -50.82 -19.82
C SER A 62 -18.67 -50.98 -18.41
N SER A 63 -19.80 -51.66 -18.30
CA SER A 63 -20.55 -51.82 -17.05
C SER A 63 -20.09 -53.02 -16.23
N ASN A 64 -19.67 -52.80 -14.99
CA ASN A 64 -19.85 -53.64 -13.78
C ASN A 64 -18.97 -53.06 -12.65
N GLY A 65 -19.34 -53.09 -11.37
CA GLY A 65 -20.58 -53.63 -10.78
C GLY A 65 -20.37 -53.97 -9.30
N GLY A 66 -20.53 -52.99 -8.41
CA GLY A 66 -20.36 -53.17 -6.95
C GLY A 66 -20.82 -51.93 -6.20
N ALA A 67 -21.64 -52.10 -5.16
CA ALA A 67 -22.25 -50.98 -4.44
C ALA A 67 -21.39 -50.52 -3.25
N GLY A 68 -21.20 -49.21 -3.13
CA GLY A 68 -20.53 -48.57 -1.99
C GLY A 68 -20.82 -47.07 -2.01
N GLY A 69 -21.73 -46.61 -1.15
CA GLY A 69 -22.11 -45.20 -1.10
C GLY A 69 -21.08 -44.34 -0.36
N GLY A 70 -20.21 -43.67 -1.12
CA GLY A 70 -19.37 -42.57 -0.66
C GLY A 70 -19.81 -41.25 -1.30
N ALA A 71 -19.65 -40.13 -0.61
CA ALA A 71 -20.13 -38.83 -1.09
C ALA A 71 -19.41 -38.42 -2.39
N ALA A 72 -20.19 -38.08 -3.43
CA ALA A 72 -19.66 -37.47 -4.63
C ALA A 72 -19.17 -36.05 -4.30
N GLY A 73 -17.85 -35.86 -4.24
CA GLY A 73 -17.24 -34.56 -4.00
C GLY A 73 -17.66 -33.56 -5.07
N THR A 74 -18.11 -32.37 -4.64
CA THR A 74 -18.45 -31.28 -5.55
C THR A 74 -17.22 -30.85 -6.34
N PRO A 75 -17.27 -30.76 -7.69
CA PRO A 75 -16.11 -30.38 -8.49
C PRO A 75 -15.67 -28.95 -8.17
N LEU A 76 -14.34 -28.74 -8.08
CA LEU A 76 -13.76 -27.43 -7.74
C LEU A 76 -13.95 -26.45 -8.90
N LYS A 77 -14.73 -25.39 -8.66
CA LYS A 77 -15.03 -24.32 -9.63
C LYS A 77 -14.13 -23.09 -9.49
N THR A 78 -13.67 -22.78 -8.28
CA THR A 78 -12.87 -21.59 -7.98
C THR A 78 -11.64 -21.99 -7.18
N LEU A 79 -10.48 -21.55 -7.63
CA LEU A 79 -9.22 -21.69 -6.90
C LEU A 79 -8.67 -20.28 -6.64
N LEU A 80 -8.72 -19.88 -5.37
CA LEU A 80 -8.04 -18.67 -4.89
C LEU A 80 -6.71 -19.13 -4.29
N ALA A 81 -5.63 -18.95 -5.04
CA ALA A 81 -4.28 -19.28 -4.63
C ALA A 81 -3.38 -18.03 -4.65
N GLN A 82 -3.94 -16.85 -4.41
CA GLN A 82 -3.19 -15.61 -4.21
C GLN A 82 -2.24 -15.72 -2.99
N LYS A 83 -1.05 -15.12 -3.04
CA LYS A 83 -0.04 -15.15 -1.95
C LYS A 83 0.25 -16.56 -1.42
N CYS A 84 0.45 -17.51 -2.34
CA CYS A 84 0.72 -18.93 -2.03
C CYS A 84 2.13 -19.38 -2.47
N ASP A 85 3.00 -18.44 -2.84
CA ASP A 85 4.41 -18.64 -3.22
C ASP A 85 4.62 -19.83 -4.17
N LEU A 86 3.80 -19.86 -5.22
CA LEU A 86 3.78 -20.94 -6.20
C LEU A 86 5.04 -20.97 -7.10
N ASP A 87 5.76 -19.85 -7.21
CA ASP A 87 6.99 -19.69 -7.99
C ASP A 87 6.86 -20.28 -9.42
N ASP A 88 7.96 -20.72 -10.03
CA ASP A 88 7.94 -21.38 -11.34
C ASP A 88 7.57 -22.87 -11.28
N SER A 89 6.67 -23.25 -10.35
CA SER A 89 6.16 -24.61 -10.20
C SER A 89 5.31 -25.03 -11.40
N THR A 90 5.98 -25.54 -12.43
CA THR A 90 5.34 -26.06 -13.65
C THR A 90 4.34 -27.21 -13.38
N ILE A 91 4.51 -27.93 -12.27
CA ILE A 91 3.65 -29.04 -11.81
C ILE A 91 2.28 -28.54 -11.35
N PHE A 92 2.21 -27.37 -10.71
CA PHE A 92 0.94 -26.80 -10.21
C PHE A 92 -0.11 -26.70 -11.32
N PHE A 93 0.27 -26.18 -12.48
CA PHE A 93 -0.65 -26.03 -13.62
C PHE A 93 -1.12 -27.38 -14.20
N GLN A 94 -0.35 -28.44 -14.01
CA GLN A 94 -0.67 -29.79 -14.49
C GLN A 94 -1.63 -30.54 -13.54
N SER A 95 -1.78 -30.10 -12.28
CA SER A 95 -2.74 -30.65 -11.32
C SER A 95 -4.08 -29.89 -11.25
N LEU A 96 -4.24 -28.80 -12.02
CA LEU A 96 -5.47 -28.02 -12.05
C LEU A 96 -6.66 -28.84 -12.60
N PRO A 97 -7.82 -28.85 -11.90
CA PRO A 97 -8.96 -29.68 -12.30
C PRO A 97 -9.71 -29.09 -13.51
N PRO A 98 -10.22 -29.92 -14.44
CA PRO A 98 -10.93 -29.46 -15.64
C PRO A 98 -12.30 -28.80 -15.36
N SER A 99 -12.75 -28.80 -14.10
CA SER A 99 -13.96 -28.13 -13.64
C SER A 99 -13.77 -26.66 -13.25
N LEU A 100 -12.55 -26.13 -13.39
CA LEU A 100 -12.21 -24.80 -12.91
C LEU A 100 -12.79 -23.70 -13.81
N GLU A 101 -13.61 -22.84 -13.22
CA GLU A 101 -14.26 -21.68 -13.83
C GLU A 101 -13.55 -20.37 -13.49
N CYS A 102 -12.89 -20.29 -12.32
CA CYS A 102 -12.12 -19.12 -11.89
C CYS A 102 -10.80 -19.53 -11.22
N LEU A 103 -9.71 -18.86 -11.62
CA LEU A 103 -8.35 -19.05 -11.13
C LEU A 103 -7.74 -17.70 -10.77
N ASP A 104 -7.49 -17.48 -9.48
CA ASP A 104 -6.83 -16.28 -8.95
C ASP A 104 -5.45 -16.69 -8.43
N LEU A 105 -4.41 -16.13 -9.06
CA LEU A 105 -3.00 -16.41 -8.83
C LEU A 105 -2.21 -15.13 -8.53
N ARG A 106 -2.86 -14.08 -8.05
CA ARG A 106 -2.18 -12.81 -7.76
C ARG A 106 -1.10 -12.94 -6.69
N GLU A 107 -0.02 -12.19 -6.84
CA GLU A 107 1.09 -12.14 -5.85
C GLU A 107 1.70 -13.52 -5.57
N ASN A 108 2.23 -14.22 -6.60
CA ASN A 108 2.80 -15.58 -6.49
C ASN A 108 4.21 -15.73 -7.12
N SER A 109 4.89 -14.62 -7.44
CA SER A 109 6.22 -14.63 -8.06
C SER A 109 6.32 -15.41 -9.39
N LEU A 110 5.19 -15.66 -10.07
CA LEU A 110 5.16 -16.39 -11.35
C LEU A 110 5.97 -15.63 -12.42
N ARG A 111 6.70 -16.37 -13.26
CA ARG A 111 7.51 -15.83 -14.37
C ARG A 111 7.23 -16.59 -15.67
N ARG A 112 8.21 -16.60 -16.59
CA ARG A 112 8.09 -17.25 -17.90
C ARG A 112 7.95 -18.78 -17.84
N PRO A 113 8.76 -19.56 -17.08
CA PRO A 113 8.66 -21.03 -17.09
C PRO A 113 7.29 -21.56 -16.65
N SER A 114 6.71 -20.98 -15.59
CA SER A 114 5.34 -21.26 -15.15
C SER A 114 4.32 -20.95 -16.25
N MET A 115 4.43 -19.80 -16.94
CA MET A 115 3.56 -19.46 -18.08
C MET A 115 3.78 -20.33 -19.33
N GLU A 116 4.97 -20.89 -19.56
CA GLU A 116 5.20 -21.87 -20.62
C GLU A 116 4.50 -23.21 -20.32
N SER A 117 4.51 -23.66 -19.06
CA SER A 117 3.69 -24.82 -18.61
C SER A 117 2.20 -24.53 -18.74
N PHE A 118 1.73 -23.38 -18.23
CA PHE A 118 0.32 -23.03 -18.27
C PHE A 118 -0.21 -22.81 -19.69
N SER A 119 0.62 -22.24 -20.59
CA SER A 119 0.32 -22.15 -22.02
C SER A 119 0.06 -23.54 -22.65
N PHE A 120 0.74 -24.59 -22.20
CA PHE A 120 0.49 -25.96 -22.69
C PHE A 120 -0.86 -26.49 -22.18
N VAL A 121 -1.14 -26.31 -20.88
CA VAL A 121 -2.41 -26.70 -20.23
C VAL A 121 -3.62 -26.04 -20.91
N LEU A 122 -3.52 -24.75 -21.21
CA LEU A 122 -4.56 -24.00 -21.93
C LEU A 122 -4.68 -24.42 -23.40
N ALA A 123 -3.56 -24.57 -24.12
CA ALA A 123 -3.56 -25.01 -25.52
C ALA A 123 -4.13 -26.43 -25.70
N ALA A 124 -3.86 -27.32 -24.74
CA ALA A 124 -4.41 -28.68 -24.69
C ALA A 124 -5.87 -28.73 -24.21
N ARG A 125 -6.49 -27.58 -23.89
CA ARG A 125 -7.86 -27.43 -23.41
C ARG A 125 -8.17 -28.23 -22.14
N TRP A 126 -7.20 -28.37 -21.25
CA TRP A 126 -7.39 -29.05 -19.96
C TRP A 126 -8.32 -28.28 -19.02
N LEU A 127 -8.45 -26.96 -19.21
CA LEU A 127 -9.39 -26.09 -18.48
C LEU A 127 -10.48 -25.56 -19.44
N PRO A 128 -11.40 -26.40 -19.93
CA PRO A 128 -12.32 -26.08 -21.03
C PRO A 128 -13.41 -25.07 -20.64
N ILE A 129 -13.62 -24.81 -19.34
CA ILE A 129 -14.65 -23.91 -18.81
C ILE A 129 -14.07 -22.75 -17.98
N LEU A 130 -12.76 -22.47 -18.09
CA LEU A 130 -12.15 -21.35 -17.38
C LEU A 130 -12.68 -20.01 -17.93
N LEU A 131 -13.38 -19.27 -17.09
CA LEU A 131 -13.99 -17.97 -17.39
C LEU A 131 -13.18 -16.80 -16.82
N SER A 132 -12.49 -16.96 -15.70
CA SER A 132 -11.70 -15.90 -15.08
C SER A 132 -10.29 -16.35 -14.75
N LEU A 133 -9.32 -15.55 -15.16
CA LEU A 133 -7.90 -15.72 -14.86
C LEU A 133 -7.33 -14.38 -14.35
N ASP A 134 -6.90 -14.35 -13.09
CA ASP A 134 -6.17 -13.22 -12.51
C ASP A 134 -4.73 -13.64 -12.22
N LEU A 135 -3.79 -12.98 -12.90
CA LEU A 135 -2.34 -13.20 -12.80
C LEU A 135 -1.61 -11.91 -12.37
N SER A 136 -2.35 -10.89 -11.92
CA SER A 136 -1.79 -9.60 -11.53
C SER A 136 -0.75 -9.73 -10.41
N ASP A 137 0.15 -8.75 -10.28
CA ASP A 137 1.23 -8.75 -9.27
C ASP A 137 2.18 -9.98 -9.36
N ASN A 138 2.43 -10.46 -10.57
CA ASN A 138 3.43 -11.50 -10.84
C ASN A 138 4.45 -11.01 -11.88
N PRO A 139 5.77 -11.19 -11.68
CA PRO A 139 6.81 -10.72 -12.60
C PRO A 139 6.92 -11.57 -13.89
N LEU A 140 5.81 -11.76 -14.61
CA LEU A 140 5.74 -12.54 -15.85
C LEU A 140 6.73 -12.03 -16.91
N GLY A 141 6.88 -10.71 -17.01
CA GLY A 141 7.69 -10.04 -18.03
C GLY A 141 7.10 -10.17 -19.43
N PRO A 142 7.69 -9.50 -20.44
CA PRO A 142 7.20 -9.57 -21.81
C PRO A 142 7.20 -10.99 -22.37
N PHE A 143 8.16 -11.82 -21.96
CA PHE A 143 8.26 -13.20 -22.41
C PHE A 143 7.31 -14.17 -21.70
N GLY A 144 6.93 -13.93 -20.44
CA GLY A 144 5.92 -14.75 -19.75
C GLY A 144 4.51 -14.46 -20.24
N VAL A 145 4.16 -13.18 -20.42
CA VAL A 145 2.88 -12.79 -21.05
C VAL A 145 2.80 -13.31 -22.50
N ARG A 146 3.90 -13.24 -23.26
CA ARG A 146 4.00 -13.84 -24.60
C ARG A 146 3.98 -15.37 -24.61
N ALA A 147 4.36 -16.03 -23.52
CA ALA A 147 4.17 -17.48 -23.37
C ALA A 147 2.69 -17.79 -23.16
N LEU A 148 2.06 -17.19 -22.15
CA LEU A 148 0.63 -17.30 -21.85
C LEU A 148 -0.24 -17.08 -23.11
N ALA A 149 0.01 -15.98 -23.82
CA ALA A 149 -0.73 -15.59 -25.02
C ALA A 149 -0.82 -16.70 -26.08
N LYS A 150 0.26 -17.46 -26.30
CA LYS A 150 0.26 -18.56 -27.29
C LYS A 150 -0.79 -19.63 -26.97
N GLY A 151 -0.99 -19.92 -25.68
CA GLY A 151 -1.90 -20.94 -25.17
C GLY A 151 -3.35 -20.50 -24.99
N LEU A 152 -3.64 -19.18 -24.99
CA LEU A 152 -4.99 -18.65 -24.79
C LEU A 152 -5.98 -19.17 -25.85
N CYS A 153 -6.78 -20.17 -25.49
CA CYS A 153 -7.95 -20.64 -26.25
C CYS A 153 -9.10 -21.16 -25.36
N ALA A 154 -9.06 -20.85 -24.06
CA ALA A 154 -10.15 -21.04 -23.11
C ALA A 154 -11.23 -19.95 -23.29
N PRO A 155 -12.48 -20.18 -22.86
CA PRO A 155 -13.60 -19.23 -23.04
C PRO A 155 -13.57 -18.07 -22.00
N LEU A 156 -12.40 -17.49 -21.78
CA LEU A 156 -12.18 -16.43 -20.78
C LEU A 156 -13.10 -15.23 -21.00
N GLN A 157 -13.77 -14.83 -19.93
CA GLN A 157 -14.55 -13.61 -19.77
C GLN A 157 -13.75 -12.54 -19.00
N SER A 158 -12.79 -12.93 -18.17
CA SER A 158 -11.88 -12.00 -17.48
C SER A 158 -10.42 -12.48 -17.61
N LEU A 159 -9.56 -11.57 -18.06
CA LEU A 159 -8.11 -11.72 -18.06
C LEU A 159 -7.50 -10.48 -17.39
N ARG A 160 -6.81 -10.68 -16.27
CA ARG A 160 -6.15 -9.62 -15.52
C ARG A 160 -4.67 -9.88 -15.38
N LEU A 161 -3.88 -8.86 -15.72
CA LEU A 161 -2.43 -8.90 -15.85
C LEU A 161 -1.81 -7.60 -15.30
N ALA A 162 -2.46 -6.94 -14.33
CA ALA A 162 -1.97 -5.69 -13.75
C ALA A 162 -0.61 -5.90 -13.05
N ARG A 163 0.34 -4.97 -13.21
CA ARG A 163 1.71 -5.08 -12.66
C ARG A 163 2.41 -6.41 -13.02
N THR A 164 2.30 -6.88 -14.27
CA THR A 164 2.99 -8.10 -14.74
C THR A 164 4.23 -7.87 -15.61
N ASP A 165 4.63 -6.61 -15.78
CA ASP A 165 5.75 -6.19 -16.62
C ASP A 165 5.62 -6.67 -18.09
N ALA A 166 4.40 -6.63 -18.64
CA ALA A 166 4.11 -7.17 -19.97
C ALA A 166 4.83 -6.43 -21.12
N ARG A 167 5.13 -5.13 -20.94
CA ARG A 167 5.80 -4.22 -21.89
C ARG A 167 5.25 -4.34 -23.32
N LYS A 168 6.10 -4.11 -24.31
CA LYS A 168 5.81 -4.23 -25.74
C LYS A 168 5.49 -5.68 -26.12
N GLU A 169 6.45 -6.59 -26.06
CA GLU A 169 6.37 -7.91 -26.72
C GLU A 169 5.34 -8.86 -26.08
N GLY A 170 4.99 -8.64 -24.81
CA GLY A 170 3.89 -9.35 -24.16
C GLY A 170 2.53 -8.88 -24.68
N VAL A 171 2.34 -7.57 -24.78
CA VAL A 171 1.07 -6.97 -25.25
C VAL A 171 0.89 -7.13 -26.76
N GLU A 172 1.95 -7.08 -27.56
CA GLU A 172 1.93 -7.46 -28.98
C GLU A 172 1.42 -8.90 -29.16
N ALA A 173 1.88 -9.83 -28.31
CA ALA A 173 1.44 -11.23 -28.36
C ALA A 173 -0.02 -11.41 -27.95
N LEU A 174 -0.52 -10.63 -26.99
CA LEU A 174 -1.94 -10.59 -26.64
C LEU A 174 -2.79 -9.99 -27.77
N ALA A 175 -2.33 -8.90 -28.41
CA ALA A 175 -3.03 -8.27 -29.53
C ALA A 175 -3.26 -9.24 -30.68
N GLU A 176 -2.27 -10.06 -31.05
CA GLU A 176 -2.42 -11.10 -32.07
C GLU A 176 -3.43 -12.21 -31.66
N VAL A 177 -3.60 -12.49 -30.37
CA VAL A 177 -4.62 -13.43 -29.85
C VAL A 177 -6.04 -12.85 -29.95
N LEU A 178 -6.20 -11.57 -29.62
CA LEU A 178 -7.47 -10.83 -29.81
C LEU A 178 -7.83 -10.79 -31.30
N LYS A 179 -6.89 -10.37 -32.15
CA LYS A 179 -7.06 -10.25 -33.60
C LYS A 179 -7.35 -11.60 -34.29
N ALA A 180 -6.72 -12.68 -33.80
CA ALA A 180 -7.02 -14.06 -34.21
C ALA A 180 -8.35 -14.61 -33.65
N LYS A 181 -9.13 -13.80 -32.92
CA LYS A 181 -10.49 -14.11 -32.41
C LYS A 181 -10.53 -15.36 -31.51
N LYS A 182 -9.45 -15.59 -30.76
CA LYS A 182 -9.30 -16.75 -29.86
C LYS A 182 -10.05 -16.61 -28.54
N VAL A 183 -10.34 -15.38 -28.10
CA VAL A 183 -10.94 -15.05 -26.80
C VAL A 183 -12.15 -14.11 -26.96
N ILE A 184 -13.02 -14.38 -27.94
CA ILE A 184 -14.21 -13.55 -28.23
C ILE A 184 -15.18 -13.39 -27.06
N SER A 185 -15.11 -14.25 -26.04
CA SER A 185 -15.91 -14.18 -24.81
C SER A 185 -15.44 -13.10 -23.82
N LEU A 186 -14.29 -12.46 -24.05
CA LEU A 186 -13.63 -11.59 -23.10
C LEU A 186 -14.45 -10.33 -22.81
N GLN A 187 -14.80 -10.13 -21.54
CA GLN A 187 -15.54 -8.98 -21.01
C GLN A 187 -14.63 -8.02 -20.23
N THR A 188 -13.56 -8.51 -19.60
CA THR A 188 -12.60 -7.70 -18.85
C THR A 188 -11.19 -7.97 -19.32
N LEU A 189 -10.49 -6.91 -19.72
CA LEU A 189 -9.05 -6.90 -19.96
C LEU A 189 -8.40 -5.83 -19.05
N ASP A 190 -7.59 -6.28 -18.10
CA ASP A 190 -6.79 -5.40 -17.25
C ASP A 190 -5.30 -5.57 -17.56
N LEU A 191 -4.68 -4.46 -17.98
CA LEU A 191 -3.26 -4.32 -18.27
C LEU A 191 -2.64 -3.14 -17.51
N ALA A 192 -3.19 -2.72 -16.37
CA ALA A 192 -2.63 -1.62 -15.58
C ALA A 192 -1.13 -1.83 -15.23
N GLU A 193 -0.34 -0.75 -15.25
CA GLU A 193 1.05 -0.76 -14.75
C GLU A 193 1.98 -1.81 -15.41
N ASN A 194 1.97 -1.88 -16.74
CA ASN A 194 2.77 -2.84 -17.53
C ASN A 194 3.83 -2.21 -18.44
N GLU A 195 4.04 -0.89 -18.38
CA GLU A 195 4.91 -0.13 -19.31
C GLU A 195 4.64 -0.44 -20.80
N VAL A 196 3.37 -0.56 -21.20
CA VAL A 196 2.99 -0.93 -22.58
C VAL A 196 3.63 -0.01 -23.65
N ARG A 197 3.67 1.31 -23.39
CA ARG A 197 4.13 2.37 -24.30
C ARG A 197 3.43 2.36 -25.68
N ALA A 198 3.75 3.33 -26.54
CA ALA A 198 3.13 3.40 -27.86
C ALA A 198 3.43 2.17 -28.74
N GLY A 199 4.62 1.58 -28.60
CA GLY A 199 5.00 0.40 -29.38
C GLY A 199 4.16 -0.84 -29.08
N GLY A 200 3.91 -1.17 -27.81
CA GLY A 200 3.00 -2.26 -27.42
C GLY A 200 1.53 -1.90 -27.64
N PHE A 201 1.17 -0.63 -27.43
CA PHE A 201 -0.21 -0.17 -27.57
C PHE A 201 -0.67 -0.15 -29.04
N LYS A 202 0.24 0.05 -29.99
CA LYS A 202 -0.08 0.14 -31.43
C LYS A 202 -0.73 -1.14 -31.99
N PRO A 203 -0.21 -2.36 -31.76
CA PRO A 203 -0.95 -3.59 -32.10
C PRO A 203 -2.20 -3.81 -31.24
N LEU A 204 -2.19 -3.45 -29.95
CA LEU A 204 -3.35 -3.61 -29.08
C LEU A 204 -4.56 -2.78 -29.56
N ALA A 205 -4.37 -1.49 -29.84
CA ALA A 205 -5.40 -0.62 -30.40
C ALA A 205 -5.90 -1.15 -31.75
N ALA A 206 -4.99 -1.59 -32.63
CA ALA A 206 -5.36 -2.20 -33.91
C ALA A 206 -6.19 -3.50 -33.76
N ALA A 207 -5.93 -4.29 -32.71
CA ALA A 207 -6.69 -5.50 -32.41
C ALA A 207 -8.04 -5.21 -31.73
N LEU A 208 -8.13 -4.20 -30.87
CA LEU A 208 -9.39 -3.73 -30.27
C LEU A 208 -10.34 -3.14 -31.33
N CYS A 209 -9.79 -2.53 -32.39
CA CYS A 209 -10.55 -2.00 -33.52
C CYS A 209 -10.84 -3.03 -34.64
N GLU A 210 -10.34 -4.28 -34.55
CA GLU A 210 -10.61 -5.34 -35.52
C GLU A 210 -12.05 -5.87 -35.35
N PRO A 211 -12.91 -5.84 -36.39
CA PRO A 211 -14.33 -6.18 -36.27
C PRO A 211 -14.58 -7.60 -35.71
N GLY A 212 -15.10 -7.67 -34.48
CA GLY A 212 -15.41 -8.94 -33.80
C GLY A 212 -14.19 -9.67 -33.22
N ALA A 213 -13.07 -8.98 -32.95
CA ALA A 213 -11.99 -9.50 -32.11
C ALA A 213 -12.41 -9.63 -30.64
N VAL A 214 -13.07 -8.59 -30.11
CA VAL A 214 -13.49 -8.47 -28.70
C VAL A 214 -14.98 -8.07 -28.56
N PRO A 215 -15.92 -8.83 -29.14
CA PRO A 215 -17.34 -8.44 -29.27
C PRO A 215 -18.13 -8.44 -27.95
N SER A 216 -17.50 -8.76 -26.82
CA SER A 216 -18.11 -8.78 -25.49
C SER A 216 -17.38 -7.91 -24.47
N LEU A 217 -16.40 -7.10 -24.89
CA LEU A 217 -15.56 -6.32 -23.97
C LEU A 217 -16.36 -5.19 -23.31
N ARG A 218 -16.43 -5.26 -21.98
CA ARG A 218 -17.18 -4.34 -21.11
C ARG A 218 -16.24 -3.49 -20.23
N VAL A 219 -15.06 -4.00 -19.89
CA VAL A 219 -14.07 -3.34 -19.03
C VAL A 219 -12.70 -3.36 -19.69
N LEU A 220 -12.09 -2.19 -19.89
CA LEU A 220 -10.74 -2.01 -20.41
C LEU A 220 -9.93 -1.09 -19.48
N ILE A 221 -8.95 -1.67 -18.77
CA ILE A 221 -8.07 -0.93 -17.86
C ILE A 221 -6.66 -0.88 -18.47
N LEU A 222 -6.23 0.33 -18.82
CA LEU A 222 -4.89 0.63 -19.35
C LEU A 222 -4.13 1.65 -18.49
N LYS A 223 -4.57 1.86 -17.25
CA LYS A 223 -3.95 2.74 -16.23
C LYS A 223 -2.42 2.65 -16.20
N LYS A 224 -1.74 3.80 -16.13
CA LYS A 224 -0.31 3.94 -15.79
C LYS A 224 0.64 3.12 -16.68
N ASN A 225 0.50 3.28 -17.99
CA ASN A 225 1.24 2.54 -19.02
C ASN A 225 2.10 3.40 -19.96
N LYS A 226 2.10 4.73 -19.80
CA LYS A 226 2.75 5.69 -20.71
C LYS A 226 2.34 5.47 -22.18
N LEU A 227 1.06 5.20 -22.44
CA LEU A 227 0.54 4.67 -23.71
C LEU A 227 0.97 5.42 -24.99
N THR A 228 1.28 6.72 -24.88
CA THR A 228 1.69 7.59 -26.01
C THR A 228 3.20 7.74 -26.16
N HIS A 229 4.01 7.30 -25.19
CA HIS A 229 5.46 7.54 -25.18
C HIS A 229 6.19 6.54 -26.08
N SER A 230 7.30 6.96 -26.70
CA SER A 230 8.13 6.07 -27.52
C SER A 230 9.03 5.14 -26.67
N GLU A 231 9.64 4.16 -27.34
CA GLU A 231 10.62 3.26 -26.73
C GLU A 231 12.03 3.88 -26.64
N SER A 232 12.35 4.85 -27.49
CA SER A 232 13.70 5.40 -27.63
C SER A 232 13.97 6.62 -26.75
N GLU A 233 12.98 7.51 -26.56
CA GLU A 233 13.15 8.78 -25.83
C GLU A 233 11.87 9.15 -25.07
N GLU A 234 11.97 9.56 -23.79
CA GLU A 234 10.78 9.92 -22.98
C GLU A 234 10.06 11.19 -23.44
N THR A 235 10.72 12.01 -24.26
CA THR A 235 10.17 13.22 -24.91
C THR A 235 9.38 12.91 -26.18
N GLN A 236 9.59 11.76 -26.82
CA GLN A 236 8.93 11.45 -28.09
C GLN A 236 7.56 10.80 -27.85
N ARG A 237 6.57 11.16 -28.68
CA ARG A 237 5.19 10.65 -28.63
C ARG A 237 4.79 10.02 -29.96
N ASP A 238 3.97 8.97 -29.91
CA ASP A 238 3.20 8.43 -31.03
C ASP A 238 1.74 8.32 -30.59
N TYR A 239 0.91 9.25 -31.06
CA TYR A 239 -0.51 9.36 -30.69
C TYR A 239 -1.42 8.47 -31.56
N ALA A 240 -0.95 7.96 -32.69
CA ALA A 240 -1.78 7.19 -33.63
C ALA A 240 -2.50 5.97 -33.00
N PRO A 241 -1.92 5.23 -32.02
CA PRO A 241 -2.63 4.18 -31.29
C PRO A 241 -3.81 4.69 -30.45
N LEU A 242 -3.64 5.81 -29.75
CA LEU A 242 -4.69 6.45 -28.96
C LEU A 242 -5.80 6.96 -29.88
N THR A 243 -5.42 7.66 -30.94
CA THR A 243 -6.29 8.15 -32.01
C THR A 243 -7.10 7.03 -32.65
N ALA A 244 -6.49 5.86 -32.91
CA ALA A 244 -7.20 4.69 -33.43
C ALA A 244 -8.21 4.10 -32.41
N LEU A 245 -7.85 4.02 -31.12
CA LEU A 245 -8.75 3.51 -30.08
C LEU A 245 -9.95 4.44 -29.86
N LEU A 246 -9.71 5.74 -29.70
CA LEU A 246 -10.77 6.73 -29.44
C LEU A 246 -11.64 7.02 -30.68
N SER A 247 -11.11 6.78 -31.89
CA SER A 247 -11.88 6.88 -33.15
C SER A 247 -12.62 5.60 -33.53
N THR A 248 -12.71 4.60 -32.64
CA THR A 248 -13.40 3.33 -32.92
C THR A 248 -14.93 3.44 -32.86
N ASP A 249 -15.62 2.56 -33.57
CA ASP A 249 -17.08 2.32 -33.49
C ASP A 249 -17.37 0.86 -33.12
N ARG A 250 -16.36 0.13 -32.60
CA ARG A 250 -16.40 -1.34 -32.42
C ARG A 250 -16.64 -1.80 -30.98
N LEU A 251 -16.36 -0.96 -29.98
CA LEU A 251 -16.45 -1.31 -28.56
C LEU A 251 -17.84 -0.95 -27.99
N THR A 252 -18.91 -1.46 -28.63
CA THR A 252 -20.31 -1.07 -28.32
C THR A 252 -20.82 -1.57 -26.97
N GLU A 253 -20.17 -2.58 -26.40
CA GLU A 253 -20.49 -3.14 -25.09
C GLU A 253 -19.64 -2.53 -23.95
N LEU A 254 -18.72 -1.59 -24.24
CA LEU A 254 -17.81 -1.02 -23.25
C LEU A 254 -18.58 -0.19 -22.21
N GLU A 255 -18.48 -0.60 -20.95
CA GLU A 255 -19.06 0.05 -19.77
C GLU A 255 -18.01 0.79 -18.92
N GLU A 256 -16.75 0.34 -18.93
CA GLU A 256 -15.66 0.89 -18.12
C GLU A 256 -14.38 1.08 -18.96
N LEU A 257 -13.84 2.30 -18.92
CA LEU A 257 -12.59 2.67 -19.56
C LEU A 257 -11.71 3.45 -18.56
N ASP A 258 -10.61 2.83 -18.13
CA ASP A 258 -9.58 3.48 -17.31
C ASP A 258 -8.32 3.73 -18.16
N LEU A 259 -8.04 5.01 -18.40
CA LEU A 259 -6.84 5.50 -19.06
C LEU A 259 -5.96 6.34 -18.12
N SER A 260 -6.18 6.29 -16.81
CA SER A 260 -5.52 7.18 -15.84
C SER A 260 -4.00 7.05 -15.76
N GLU A 261 -3.32 8.09 -15.29
CA GLU A 261 -1.86 8.15 -15.06
C GLU A 261 -1.01 7.85 -16.32
N ASN A 262 -1.53 8.16 -17.52
CA ASN A 262 -0.85 7.87 -18.79
C ASN A 262 -0.19 9.08 -19.47
N ARG A 263 -0.45 10.31 -18.99
CA ARG A 263 0.05 11.56 -19.61
C ARG A 263 -0.28 11.65 -21.10
N LEU A 264 -1.58 11.54 -21.40
CA LEU A 264 -2.09 11.44 -22.78
C LEU A 264 -2.17 12.79 -23.50
N PHE A 265 -2.13 13.91 -22.78
CA PHE A 265 -2.51 15.23 -23.32
C PHE A 265 -1.48 16.37 -23.05
N ASP A 266 -0.37 16.07 -22.36
CA ASP A 266 0.75 16.98 -22.05
C ASP A 266 1.23 17.82 -23.25
N GLU A 267 1.06 19.15 -23.15
CA GLU A 267 1.37 20.11 -24.21
C GLU A 267 2.80 20.65 -24.20
N ARG A 268 3.62 20.35 -23.18
CA ARG A 268 4.98 20.94 -23.04
C ARG A 268 6.01 20.45 -24.06
N LEU A 269 5.55 19.72 -25.07
CA LEU A 269 6.29 19.28 -26.26
C LEU A 269 5.85 20.04 -27.53
N GLY A 270 5.31 21.26 -27.34
CA GLY A 270 4.67 22.09 -28.37
C GLY A 270 5.39 22.18 -29.71
N VAL A 271 4.77 21.58 -30.73
CA VAL A 271 4.97 21.84 -32.15
C VAL A 271 3.58 21.82 -32.79
N GLU A 272 3.19 22.88 -33.49
CA GLU A 272 1.82 23.07 -34.03
C GLU A 272 1.39 22.03 -35.09
N GLU A 273 2.30 21.17 -35.55
CA GLU A 273 2.07 20.20 -36.63
C GLU A 273 2.26 18.73 -36.18
N ALA A 274 1.77 18.36 -34.99
CA ALA A 274 1.69 16.95 -34.56
C ALA A 274 0.51 16.24 -35.27
N PRO A 275 0.70 15.46 -36.37
CA PRO A 275 -0.37 15.28 -37.37
C PRO A 275 -1.53 14.35 -36.96
N ASP A 276 -1.38 13.62 -35.85
CA ASP A 276 -2.27 12.54 -35.42
C ASP A 276 -2.75 12.69 -33.96
N ARG A 277 -2.64 13.88 -33.33
CA ARG A 277 -3.14 14.13 -31.95
C ARG A 277 -4.68 14.13 -31.92
N VAL A 278 -5.27 13.44 -30.94
CA VAL A 278 -6.72 13.44 -30.69
C VAL A 278 -7.03 14.06 -29.33
N SER A 279 -8.00 14.98 -29.32
CA SER A 279 -8.54 15.59 -28.09
C SER A 279 -9.29 14.57 -27.23
N ALA A 280 -9.25 14.77 -25.91
CA ALA A 280 -10.06 14.04 -24.92
C ALA A 280 -11.55 13.97 -25.30
N ALA A 281 -12.09 14.97 -26.01
CA ALA A 281 -13.46 14.99 -26.54
C ALA A 281 -13.86 13.75 -27.36
N ALA A 282 -12.91 13.07 -28.02
CA ALA A 282 -13.18 11.86 -28.78
C ALA A 282 -13.70 10.69 -27.91
N VAL A 283 -13.38 10.68 -26.61
CA VAL A 283 -13.87 9.64 -25.67
C VAL A 283 -15.39 9.70 -25.51
N VAL A 284 -15.98 10.90 -25.47
CA VAL A 284 -17.41 11.13 -25.22
C VAL A 284 -18.20 11.45 -26.49
N ALA A 285 -17.55 11.42 -27.66
CA ALA A 285 -18.18 11.72 -28.94
C ALA A 285 -19.32 10.74 -29.28
N ALA A 286 -20.34 11.26 -29.98
CA ALA A 286 -21.58 10.55 -30.28
C ALA A 286 -21.36 9.14 -30.87
N GLY A 287 -21.89 8.12 -30.18
CA GLY A 287 -21.90 6.74 -30.66
C GLY A 287 -20.60 5.95 -30.50
N ARG A 288 -19.54 6.50 -29.88
CA ARG A 288 -18.27 5.80 -29.64
C ARG A 288 -18.39 4.65 -28.65
N PHE A 289 -18.75 4.97 -27.41
CA PHE A 289 -18.91 4.02 -26.32
C PHE A 289 -20.33 4.13 -25.74
N PRO A 290 -21.37 3.64 -26.45
CA PRO A 290 -22.77 3.90 -26.14
C PRO A 290 -23.28 3.27 -24.83
N ARG A 291 -22.45 2.47 -24.14
CA ARG A 291 -22.72 1.91 -22.81
C ARG A 291 -21.76 2.40 -21.72
N LEU A 292 -20.92 3.39 -22.00
CA LEU A 292 -19.90 3.83 -21.05
C LEU A 292 -20.57 4.40 -19.78
N ARG A 293 -20.24 3.80 -18.65
CA ARG A 293 -20.75 4.08 -17.30
C ARG A 293 -19.63 4.54 -16.37
N VAL A 294 -18.40 4.06 -16.55
CA VAL A 294 -17.22 4.47 -15.77
C VAL A 294 -16.16 5.00 -16.72
N LEU A 295 -15.73 6.23 -16.51
CA LEU A 295 -14.63 6.86 -17.25
C LEU A 295 -13.60 7.47 -16.29
N ASN A 296 -12.40 6.90 -16.28
CA ASN A 296 -11.28 7.43 -15.51
C ASN A 296 -10.20 8.01 -16.46
N LEU A 297 -10.07 9.33 -16.44
CA LEU A 297 -9.06 10.09 -17.16
C LEU A 297 -8.08 10.81 -16.22
N ALA A 298 -8.06 10.47 -14.93
CA ALA A 298 -7.22 11.14 -13.94
C ALA A 298 -5.71 11.07 -14.29
N GLY A 299 -4.93 12.13 -14.03
CA GLY A 299 -3.46 12.10 -14.21
C GLY A 299 -3.01 11.98 -15.68
N ASN A 300 -3.68 12.68 -16.60
CA ASN A 300 -3.38 12.64 -18.03
C ASN A 300 -2.92 13.97 -18.64
N ASP A 301 -2.70 14.98 -17.80
CA ASP A 301 -2.25 16.33 -18.15
C ASP A 301 -3.21 17.09 -19.09
N ILE A 302 -4.53 16.81 -19.02
CA ILE A 302 -5.54 17.53 -19.82
C ILE A 302 -5.49 19.03 -19.46
N ASN A 303 -5.32 19.91 -20.45
CA ASN A 303 -5.31 21.37 -20.25
C ASN A 303 -6.74 21.98 -20.23
N SER A 304 -6.83 23.30 -20.06
CA SER A 304 -8.07 24.07 -20.13
C SER A 304 -8.87 23.85 -21.42
N GLN A 305 -8.18 23.87 -22.58
CA GLN A 305 -8.79 23.82 -23.90
C GLN A 305 -9.36 22.44 -24.26
N GLU A 306 -8.63 21.37 -23.94
CA GLU A 306 -9.04 19.99 -24.18
C GLU A 306 -10.11 19.53 -23.20
N ALA A 307 -10.03 19.97 -21.95
CA ALA A 307 -11.06 19.68 -20.98
C ALA A 307 -12.35 20.46 -21.31
N ALA A 308 -12.25 21.71 -21.77
CA ALA A 308 -13.39 22.44 -22.35
C ALA A 308 -13.94 21.77 -23.63
N ALA A 309 -13.08 21.20 -24.49
CA ALA A 309 -13.54 20.43 -25.65
C ALA A 309 -14.28 19.15 -25.23
N PHE A 310 -13.77 18.45 -24.21
CA PHE A 310 -14.38 17.25 -23.63
C PHE A 310 -15.75 17.52 -23.02
N THR A 311 -15.88 18.55 -22.18
CA THR A 311 -17.14 18.93 -21.54
C THR A 311 -18.16 19.49 -22.53
N ASN A 312 -17.73 20.23 -23.56
CA ASN A 312 -18.60 20.65 -24.66
C ASN A 312 -19.14 19.46 -25.46
N ALA A 313 -18.32 18.45 -25.75
CA ALA A 313 -18.76 17.21 -26.43
C ALA A 313 -19.71 16.37 -25.55
N LEU A 314 -19.50 16.36 -24.23
CA LEU A 314 -20.42 15.76 -23.25
C LEU A 314 -21.77 16.53 -23.18
N GLY A 315 -21.69 17.86 -23.32
CA GLY A 315 -22.82 18.79 -23.35
C GLY A 315 -23.65 18.79 -24.64
N ASP A 316 -23.12 18.26 -25.75
CA ASP A 316 -23.74 18.34 -27.08
C ASP A 316 -25.17 17.76 -27.10
N SER A 317 -26.15 18.59 -27.44
CA SER A 317 -27.55 18.21 -27.50
C SER A 317 -27.93 17.29 -28.67
N GLU A 318 -27.14 17.25 -29.75
CA GLU A 318 -27.41 16.37 -30.90
C GLU A 318 -26.89 14.94 -30.68
N ALA A 319 -25.90 14.77 -29.79
CA ALA A 319 -25.42 13.46 -29.38
C ALA A 319 -26.44 12.70 -28.50
N PRO A 320 -26.53 11.37 -28.55
CA PRO A 320 -27.28 10.60 -27.55
C PRO A 320 -26.66 10.83 -26.16
N ALA A 321 -27.49 10.89 -25.11
CA ALA A 321 -27.00 11.04 -23.73
C ALA A 321 -26.22 9.79 -23.30
N LEU A 322 -25.08 10.00 -22.63
CA LEU A 322 -24.27 8.90 -22.09
C LEU A 322 -24.85 8.42 -20.76
N LEU A 323 -24.71 7.12 -20.49
CA LEU A 323 -25.12 6.49 -19.23
C LEU A 323 -24.01 6.62 -18.16
N LEU A 324 -23.31 7.76 -18.14
CA LEU A 324 -22.12 7.94 -17.32
C LEU A 324 -22.48 8.04 -15.83
N GLU A 325 -22.03 7.06 -15.05
CA GLU A 325 -22.28 6.89 -13.61
C GLU A 325 -21.07 7.26 -12.75
N ASP A 326 -19.84 7.18 -13.26
CA ASP A 326 -18.60 7.56 -12.57
C ASP A 326 -17.67 8.31 -13.54
N LEU A 327 -17.27 9.52 -13.16
CA LEU A 327 -16.34 10.36 -13.89
C LEU A 327 -15.21 10.84 -12.97
N ASP A 328 -13.98 10.42 -13.30
CA ASP A 328 -12.78 10.86 -12.60
C ASP A 328 -11.87 11.66 -13.55
N LEU A 329 -11.70 12.94 -13.23
CA LEU A 329 -10.83 13.88 -13.94
C LEU A 329 -9.67 14.37 -13.06
N SER A 330 -9.46 13.80 -11.87
CA SER A 330 -8.45 14.21 -10.89
C SER A 330 -7.03 14.36 -11.47
N LYS A 331 -6.16 15.20 -10.90
CA LYS A 331 -4.75 15.36 -11.35
C LYS A 331 -4.61 15.77 -12.83
N ASN A 332 -5.49 16.64 -13.32
CA ASN A 332 -5.44 17.30 -14.64
C ASN A 332 -5.52 18.83 -14.45
N GLY A 333 -5.67 19.64 -15.51
CA GLY A 333 -5.83 21.10 -15.41
C GLY A 333 -4.51 21.88 -15.49
N GLN A 334 -3.59 21.51 -16.37
CA GLN A 334 -2.30 22.20 -16.46
C GLN A 334 -2.48 23.67 -16.87
N LEU A 335 -2.07 24.61 -16.01
CA LEU A 335 -2.06 26.05 -16.29
C LEU A 335 -1.21 26.36 -17.53
N VAL A 336 -1.87 26.78 -18.61
CA VAL A 336 -1.23 27.29 -19.82
C VAL A 336 -1.15 28.82 -19.73
N VAL A 337 0.08 29.32 -19.59
CA VAL A 337 0.38 30.74 -19.80
C VAL A 337 0.55 30.96 -21.30
N GLY A 338 -0.28 31.83 -21.89
CA GLY A 338 -0.21 32.16 -23.31
C GLY A 338 1.05 32.97 -23.67
N GLU A 339 1.35 33.10 -24.97
CA GLU A 339 2.54 33.82 -25.42
C GLU A 339 2.54 35.32 -25.02
N ASP A 340 1.36 35.92 -24.86
CA ASP A 340 1.16 37.29 -24.37
C ASP A 340 1.28 37.42 -22.83
N GLY A 341 1.41 36.31 -22.10
CA GLY A 341 1.51 36.27 -20.64
C GLY A 341 0.17 36.23 -19.88
N GLU A 342 -0.97 36.25 -20.58
CA GLU A 342 -2.28 35.99 -19.99
C GLU A 342 -2.46 34.48 -19.70
N ILE A 343 -3.17 34.15 -18.61
CA ILE A 343 -3.52 32.78 -18.23
C ILE A 343 -4.90 32.45 -18.81
N ASP A 344 -5.06 31.27 -19.41
CA ASP A 344 -6.36 30.81 -19.93
C ASP A 344 -7.27 30.31 -18.80
N GLU A 345 -7.85 31.25 -18.03
CA GLU A 345 -8.59 30.98 -16.80
C GLU A 345 -9.86 30.13 -16.99
N GLY A 346 -9.83 28.89 -16.48
CA GLY A 346 -11.03 28.23 -15.93
C GLY A 346 -12.12 27.79 -16.91
N GLY A 347 -11.84 27.68 -18.21
CA GLY A 347 -12.84 27.31 -19.22
C GLY A 347 -13.52 25.94 -18.97
N THR A 348 -12.81 25.02 -18.32
CA THR A 348 -13.14 23.61 -18.10
C THR A 348 -14.43 23.37 -17.30
N ILE A 349 -14.44 23.75 -16.02
CA ILE A 349 -15.52 23.31 -15.11
C ILE A 349 -16.81 24.11 -15.39
N ARG A 350 -16.71 25.34 -15.88
CA ARG A 350 -17.82 26.14 -16.42
C ARG A 350 -18.53 25.44 -17.59
N THR A 351 -17.79 24.72 -18.44
CA THR A 351 -18.40 23.94 -19.53
C THR A 351 -18.90 22.56 -19.06
N LEU A 352 -18.32 21.96 -18.00
CA LEU A 352 -18.94 20.82 -17.30
C LEU A 352 -20.28 21.22 -16.66
N ALA A 353 -20.34 22.40 -16.05
CA ALA A 353 -21.57 22.97 -15.47
C ALA A 353 -22.67 23.12 -16.53
N ASN A 354 -22.34 23.57 -17.75
CA ASN A 354 -23.30 23.61 -18.86
C ASN A 354 -23.86 22.22 -19.20
N ALA A 355 -23.02 21.17 -19.22
CA ALA A 355 -23.47 19.79 -19.46
C ALA A 355 -24.37 19.26 -18.31
N VAL A 356 -24.08 19.65 -17.06
CA VAL A 356 -24.93 19.37 -15.89
C VAL A 356 -26.28 20.08 -16.03
N SER A 357 -26.33 21.40 -16.25
CA SER A 357 -27.58 22.16 -16.42
C SER A 357 -28.44 21.65 -17.59
N ALA A 358 -27.81 21.20 -18.68
CA ALA A 358 -28.46 20.56 -19.82
C ALA A 358 -29.00 19.14 -19.52
N GLY A 359 -28.74 18.59 -18.33
CA GLY A 359 -29.19 17.26 -17.91
C GLY A 359 -28.46 16.09 -18.59
N ARG A 360 -27.30 16.36 -19.21
CA ARG A 360 -26.57 15.39 -20.07
C ARG A 360 -25.86 14.29 -19.29
N VAL A 361 -25.57 14.56 -18.01
CA VAL A 361 -24.89 13.65 -17.07
C VAL A 361 -25.81 13.24 -15.91
N SER A 362 -27.12 13.09 -16.17
CA SER A 362 -28.10 12.88 -15.10
C SER A 362 -27.98 11.56 -14.34
N HIS A 363 -27.25 10.58 -14.89
CA HIS A 363 -26.95 9.29 -14.25
C HIS A 363 -25.71 9.31 -13.36
N LEU A 364 -25.00 10.44 -13.24
CA LEU A 364 -23.72 10.54 -12.55
C LEU A 364 -23.89 10.25 -11.05
N THR A 365 -23.34 9.11 -10.61
CA THR A 365 -23.32 8.67 -9.20
C THR A 365 -22.04 9.11 -8.48
N ARG A 366 -20.95 9.33 -9.21
CA ARG A 366 -19.67 9.81 -8.69
C ARG A 366 -19.03 10.84 -9.61
N LEU A 367 -18.50 11.91 -9.01
CA LEU A 367 -17.61 12.86 -9.65
C LEU A 367 -16.36 13.05 -8.78
N ARG A 368 -15.16 12.96 -9.39
CA ARG A 368 -13.90 13.36 -8.74
C ARG A 368 -13.16 14.45 -9.53
N LEU A 369 -12.78 15.50 -8.80
CA LEU A 369 -11.97 16.63 -9.23
C LEU A 369 -10.84 16.85 -8.22
N ASN A 370 -10.15 15.78 -7.80
CA ASN A 370 -9.10 15.89 -6.77
C ASN A 370 -7.77 16.33 -7.40
N GLU A 371 -7.06 17.29 -6.80
CA GLU A 371 -5.79 17.83 -7.32
C GLU A 371 -5.91 18.30 -8.78
N PHE A 372 -7.07 18.85 -9.18
CA PHE A 372 -7.24 19.41 -10.53
C PHE A 372 -6.67 20.83 -10.54
N PHE A 373 -5.57 21.03 -11.25
CA PHE A 373 -4.67 22.19 -11.17
C PHE A 373 -5.22 23.51 -11.78
N ASP A 374 -6.35 23.45 -12.49
CA ASP A 374 -7.15 24.58 -13.02
C ASP A 374 -8.57 24.46 -12.45
N LEU A 375 -8.75 24.83 -11.17
CA LEU A 375 -9.99 24.63 -10.40
C LEU A 375 -10.76 25.91 -10.01
N PRO A 376 -10.70 27.04 -10.75
CA PRO A 376 -11.05 28.34 -10.19
C PRO A 376 -12.47 28.41 -9.60
N ASN A 377 -12.62 29.18 -8.50
CA ASN A 377 -13.85 29.36 -7.72
C ASN A 377 -15.05 29.50 -8.64
N ASP A 378 -14.97 30.43 -9.59
CA ASP A 378 -16.08 30.82 -10.44
C ASP A 378 -16.62 29.63 -11.27
N SER A 379 -15.70 28.72 -11.63
CA SER A 379 -15.95 27.48 -12.34
C SER A 379 -16.59 26.42 -11.43
N VAL A 380 -16.05 26.20 -10.22
CA VAL A 380 -16.61 25.27 -9.21
C VAL A 380 -17.99 25.71 -8.71
N ARG A 381 -18.14 27.01 -8.44
CA ARG A 381 -19.39 27.72 -8.15
C ARG A 381 -20.43 27.49 -9.24
N SER A 382 -20.03 27.59 -10.51
CA SER A 382 -20.91 27.31 -11.64
C SER A 382 -21.38 25.86 -11.67
N LEU A 383 -20.49 24.90 -11.39
CA LEU A 383 -20.82 23.47 -11.31
C LEU A 383 -21.85 23.17 -10.22
N PHE A 384 -21.65 23.69 -9.00
CA PHE A 384 -22.59 23.47 -7.91
C PHE A 384 -23.94 24.16 -8.12
N ARG A 385 -23.97 25.35 -8.74
CA ARG A 385 -25.22 26.00 -9.19
C ARG A 385 -25.94 25.15 -10.25
N ALA A 386 -25.23 24.55 -11.19
CA ALA A 386 -25.82 23.65 -12.19
C ALA A 386 -26.40 22.37 -11.57
N MET A 387 -25.78 21.84 -10.52
CA MET A 387 -26.31 20.68 -9.77
C MET A 387 -27.53 21.04 -8.91
N ALA A 388 -27.66 22.29 -8.43
CA ALA A 388 -28.83 22.75 -7.66
C ALA A 388 -30.15 22.64 -8.45
N ASP A 389 -30.12 22.76 -9.78
CA ASP A 389 -31.26 22.52 -10.70
C ASP A 389 -31.80 21.06 -10.70
N GLY A 390 -31.31 20.21 -9.80
CA GLY A 390 -31.75 18.81 -9.60
C GLY A 390 -31.37 17.89 -10.76
N LYS A 391 -30.35 18.25 -11.54
CA LYS A 391 -29.97 17.54 -12.78
C LYS A 391 -29.16 16.27 -12.57
N THR A 392 -28.54 16.11 -11.41
CA THR A 392 -27.75 14.94 -11.01
C THR A 392 -28.34 14.25 -9.77
N PRO A 393 -29.61 13.76 -9.83
CA PRO A 393 -30.32 13.24 -8.67
C PRO A 393 -29.77 11.91 -8.14
N ASP A 394 -28.95 11.22 -8.94
CA ASP A 394 -28.32 9.94 -8.62
C ASP A 394 -26.94 10.07 -7.97
N LEU A 395 -26.43 11.29 -7.76
CA LEU A 395 -25.11 11.56 -7.19
C LEU A 395 -25.01 11.05 -5.74
N ARG A 396 -24.03 10.18 -5.49
CA ARG A 396 -23.69 9.54 -4.20
C ARG A 396 -22.36 10.00 -3.65
N THR A 397 -21.36 10.19 -4.50
CA THR A 397 -20.00 10.57 -4.11
C THR A 397 -19.62 11.86 -4.85
N ILE A 398 -19.17 12.88 -4.13
CA ILE A 398 -18.47 14.01 -4.72
C ILE A 398 -17.15 14.26 -3.99
N GLU A 399 -16.07 14.35 -4.76
CA GLU A 399 -14.71 14.58 -4.28
C GLU A 399 -14.11 15.79 -5.02
N VAL A 400 -13.75 16.85 -4.28
CA VAL A 400 -13.07 18.04 -4.81
C VAL A 400 -11.92 18.40 -3.87
N MET A 401 -10.71 18.53 -4.43
CA MET A 401 -9.51 18.92 -3.69
C MET A 401 -8.74 19.96 -4.51
N VAL A 402 -8.61 21.17 -3.96
CA VAL A 402 -7.83 22.27 -4.55
C VAL A 402 -6.34 22.01 -4.34
N SER A 403 -5.51 22.37 -5.33
CA SER A 403 -4.07 22.11 -5.35
C SER A 403 -3.22 23.32 -4.94
N ASP A 404 -2.02 23.01 -4.46
CA ASP A 404 -0.90 23.87 -4.02
C ASP A 404 -0.28 24.78 -5.12
N LEU A 405 -1.11 25.50 -5.88
CA LEU A 405 -0.66 26.35 -7.02
C LEU A 405 -1.02 27.83 -6.91
N ASP A 406 -2.12 28.18 -6.23
CA ASP A 406 -2.50 29.59 -6.05
C ASP A 406 -3.13 29.82 -4.67
N GLU A 407 -2.28 30.10 -3.68
CA GLU A 407 -2.65 30.42 -2.29
C GLU A 407 -3.55 31.67 -2.17
N SER A 408 -3.78 32.42 -3.27
CA SER A 408 -4.52 33.68 -3.27
C SER A 408 -6.00 33.57 -3.68
N GLU A 409 -6.44 32.42 -4.21
CA GLU A 409 -7.81 32.29 -4.70
C GLU A 409 -8.81 31.95 -3.58
N ARG A 410 -9.87 32.77 -3.46
CA ARG A 410 -10.90 32.65 -2.41
C ARG A 410 -12.08 31.78 -2.85
N TYR A 411 -12.37 30.69 -2.14
CA TYR A 411 -13.37 29.67 -2.50
C TYR A 411 -14.78 29.88 -1.91
N ASP A 412 -15.02 31.00 -1.21
CA ASP A 412 -16.27 31.33 -0.52
C ASP A 412 -17.55 31.07 -1.35
N GLU A 413 -17.68 31.70 -2.52
CA GLU A 413 -18.89 31.59 -3.35
C GLU A 413 -19.15 30.16 -3.85
N ALA A 414 -18.10 29.34 -4.01
CA ALA A 414 -18.26 27.93 -4.35
C ALA A 414 -18.84 27.14 -3.16
N VAL A 415 -18.31 27.34 -1.96
CA VAL A 415 -18.82 26.66 -0.74
C VAL A 415 -20.25 27.09 -0.40
N ASP A 416 -20.60 28.37 -0.56
CA ASP A 416 -21.99 28.85 -0.44
C ASP A 416 -22.90 28.27 -1.54
N ALA A 417 -22.43 28.12 -2.79
CA ALA A 417 -23.20 27.46 -3.84
C ALA A 417 -23.46 25.97 -3.54
N PHE A 418 -22.48 25.26 -2.97
CA PHE A 418 -22.62 23.89 -2.49
C PHE A 418 -23.64 23.79 -1.34
N ALA A 419 -23.62 24.76 -0.42
CA ALA A 419 -24.60 24.87 0.66
C ALA A 419 -26.03 25.14 0.15
N VAL A 420 -26.20 25.96 -0.90
CA VAL A 420 -27.50 26.19 -1.56
C VAL A 420 -28.00 24.90 -2.22
N MET A 421 -27.16 24.22 -3.02
CA MET A 421 -27.49 22.95 -3.69
C MET A 421 -27.99 21.88 -2.70
N ILE A 422 -27.35 21.75 -1.52
CA ILE A 422 -27.81 20.83 -0.47
C ILE A 422 -29.18 21.29 0.09
N ARG A 423 -29.31 22.57 0.43
CA ARG A 423 -30.54 23.13 1.04
C ARG A 423 -31.76 23.02 0.13
N GLU A 424 -31.57 23.14 -1.18
CA GLU A 424 -32.60 23.00 -2.21
C GLU A 424 -32.85 21.53 -2.61
N GLY A 425 -32.02 20.60 -2.15
CA GLY A 425 -32.20 19.16 -2.33
C GLY A 425 -31.74 18.63 -3.70
N GLY A 426 -30.80 19.30 -4.36
CA GLY A 426 -30.30 18.92 -5.70
C GLY A 426 -29.56 17.57 -5.75
N ILE A 427 -29.00 17.12 -4.62
CA ILE A 427 -28.24 15.88 -4.48
C ILE A 427 -28.81 14.94 -3.38
N PRO A 428 -30.07 14.48 -3.50
CA PRO A 428 -30.80 13.82 -2.41
C PRO A 428 -30.29 12.41 -2.06
N ARG A 429 -29.44 11.83 -2.92
CA ARG A 429 -28.83 10.51 -2.78
C ARG A 429 -27.37 10.55 -2.32
N ILE A 430 -26.86 11.72 -1.92
CA ILE A 430 -25.46 11.86 -1.51
C ILE A 430 -25.14 11.00 -0.29
N GLU A 431 -24.12 10.14 -0.40
CA GLU A 431 -23.64 9.22 0.64
C GLU A 431 -22.24 9.63 1.13
N GLN A 432 -21.42 10.28 0.29
CA GLN A 432 -20.06 10.71 0.58
C GLN A 432 -19.80 12.12 0.04
N ILE A 433 -19.30 13.02 0.90
CA ILE A 433 -18.84 14.36 0.53
C ILE A 433 -17.41 14.51 1.01
N HIS A 434 -16.44 14.65 0.08
CA HIS A 434 -15.06 15.00 0.39
C HIS A 434 -14.73 16.36 -0.24
N LEU A 435 -14.46 17.36 0.59
CA LEU A 435 -14.05 18.70 0.16
C LEU A 435 -12.77 19.10 0.89
N ASP A 436 -11.70 19.33 0.13
CA ASP A 436 -10.41 19.79 0.64
C ASP A 436 -10.01 21.11 -0.03
N PHE A 437 -10.21 22.19 0.72
CA PHE A 437 -9.85 23.57 0.39
C PHE A 437 -8.65 24.05 1.22
N TYR A 438 -7.73 23.16 1.60
CA TYR A 438 -6.55 23.54 2.40
C TYR A 438 -5.62 24.54 1.70
N TYR A 439 -5.50 24.42 0.37
CA TYR A 439 -4.65 25.28 -0.47
C TYR A 439 -5.41 26.48 -1.08
N GLY A 440 -6.68 26.68 -0.72
CA GLY A 440 -7.49 27.81 -1.16
C GLY A 440 -7.89 28.68 0.03
N ASP A 441 -8.04 29.98 -0.21
CA ASP A 441 -8.49 30.92 0.81
C ASP A 441 -9.99 30.70 1.09
N LEU A 442 -10.38 30.39 2.33
CA LEU A 442 -11.77 30.12 2.68
C LEU A 442 -12.13 30.75 4.02
N ARG A 443 -13.21 31.53 4.03
CA ARG A 443 -13.76 32.11 5.26
C ARG A 443 -14.73 31.16 5.96
N SER A 444 -14.86 31.39 7.26
CA SER A 444 -15.75 30.71 8.19
C SER A 444 -17.22 30.73 7.77
N ALA A 445 -17.71 31.84 7.20
CA ALA A 445 -19.12 32.07 6.93
C ALA A 445 -19.72 31.09 5.88
N PRO A 446 -19.09 30.84 4.71
CA PRO A 446 -19.47 29.76 3.80
C PRO A 446 -19.48 28.37 4.45
N VAL A 447 -18.47 28.03 5.25
CA VAL A 447 -18.43 26.75 6.00
C VAL A 447 -19.62 26.66 6.99
N SER A 448 -19.99 27.79 7.58
CA SER A 448 -21.14 27.93 8.48
C SER A 448 -22.47 27.74 7.75
N SER A 449 -22.60 28.31 6.55
CA SER A 449 -23.73 28.09 5.62
C SER A 449 -23.85 26.62 5.22
N LEU A 450 -22.73 25.96 4.92
CA LEU A 450 -22.66 24.55 4.55
C LEU A 450 -23.10 23.65 5.71
N GLY A 451 -22.58 23.87 6.92
CA GLY A 451 -23.00 23.12 8.11
C GLY A 451 -24.51 23.18 8.35
N ARG A 452 -25.09 24.40 8.34
CA ARG A 452 -26.55 24.56 8.47
C ARG A 452 -27.34 23.96 7.30
N ALA A 453 -26.78 23.92 6.09
CA ALA A 453 -27.43 23.26 4.94
C ALA A 453 -27.42 21.72 5.07
N LEU A 454 -26.30 21.12 5.47
CA LEU A 454 -26.22 19.69 5.77
C LEU A 454 -27.23 19.29 6.86
N GLY A 455 -27.39 20.13 7.89
CA GLY A 455 -28.40 19.98 8.93
C GLY A 455 -29.86 20.16 8.49
N SER A 456 -30.14 20.68 7.29
CA SER A 456 -31.52 20.92 6.82
C SER A 456 -32.22 19.66 6.29
N GLY A 457 -31.53 18.52 6.25
CA GLY A 457 -32.08 17.24 5.77
C GLY A 457 -31.90 17.00 4.27
N GLY A 458 -31.39 17.97 3.51
CA GLY A 458 -31.13 17.83 2.07
C GLY A 458 -30.10 16.76 1.73
N ALA A 459 -29.15 16.51 2.65
CA ALA A 459 -28.15 15.45 2.60
C ALA A 459 -28.49 14.28 3.56
N SER A 460 -29.77 13.94 3.75
CA SER A 460 -30.19 12.92 4.73
C SER A 460 -29.66 11.48 4.47
N SER A 461 -29.14 11.23 3.26
CA SER A 461 -28.50 9.96 2.88
C SER A 461 -27.01 9.88 3.25
N LEU A 462 -26.40 10.98 3.73
CA LEU A 462 -24.96 11.13 3.93
C LEU A 462 -24.44 10.18 5.01
N ARG A 463 -23.35 9.47 4.69
CA ARG A 463 -22.67 8.46 5.52
C ARG A 463 -21.28 8.90 5.95
N GLU A 464 -20.61 9.66 5.09
CA GLU A 464 -19.22 10.06 5.24
C GLU A 464 -19.05 11.52 4.83
N LEU A 465 -18.56 12.34 5.76
CA LEU A 465 -18.26 13.76 5.53
C LEU A 465 -16.78 14.00 5.83
N LYS A 466 -16.01 14.38 4.81
CA LYS A 466 -14.65 14.91 4.98
C LYS A 466 -14.61 16.36 4.56
N LEU A 467 -14.25 17.24 5.49
CA LEU A 467 -14.05 18.67 5.25
C LEU A 467 -12.66 19.06 5.76
N LYS A 468 -11.84 19.63 4.89
CA LYS A 468 -10.52 20.15 5.22
C LYS A 468 -10.35 21.55 4.64
N TRP A 469 -9.91 22.51 5.44
CA TRP A 469 -9.74 23.90 5.01
C TRP A 469 -8.71 24.65 5.86
N LEU A 470 -8.09 25.66 5.23
CA LEU A 470 -7.38 26.72 5.93
C LEU A 470 -8.35 27.89 6.13
N CYS A 471 -8.41 28.45 7.34
CA CYS A 471 -9.19 29.64 7.60
C CYS A 471 -8.38 30.91 7.28
N SER A 472 -8.99 31.82 6.53
CA SER A 472 -8.38 33.10 6.10
C SER A 472 -7.87 33.97 7.25
N ASP A 473 -6.75 34.67 7.00
CA ASP A 473 -6.21 35.74 7.87
C ASP A 473 -7.15 36.96 7.97
N ASP A 474 -8.07 37.18 7.02
CA ASP A 474 -8.95 38.36 6.98
C ASP A 474 -10.34 38.17 7.61
N ASP A 475 -10.59 37.01 8.23
CA ASP A 475 -11.89 36.66 8.80
C ASP A 475 -12.13 37.33 10.17
N GLU A 476 -13.22 38.10 10.29
CA GLU A 476 -13.63 38.73 11.56
C GLU A 476 -14.14 37.70 12.61
N ASN A 477 -14.47 36.48 12.20
CA ASN A 477 -14.96 35.40 13.08
C ASN A 477 -14.53 34.00 12.58
N PRO A 478 -13.24 33.66 12.62
CA PRO A 478 -12.70 32.45 12.00
C PRO A 478 -13.33 31.13 12.49
N GLU A 479 -13.88 31.11 13.72
CA GLU A 479 -14.59 29.94 14.26
C GLU A 479 -16.03 29.75 13.74
N GLY A 480 -16.62 30.76 13.11
CA GLY A 480 -18.05 30.77 12.74
C GLY A 480 -18.48 29.57 11.88
N GLY A 481 -17.55 28.99 11.12
CA GLY A 481 -17.75 27.78 10.32
C GLY A 481 -18.07 26.56 11.18
N LEU A 482 -17.34 26.39 12.28
CA LEU A 482 -17.54 25.29 13.22
C LEU A 482 -18.86 25.41 13.99
N VAL A 483 -19.30 26.63 14.31
CA VAL A 483 -20.63 26.87 14.89
C VAL A 483 -21.73 26.34 13.95
N GLY A 484 -21.68 26.69 12.66
CA GLY A 484 -22.68 26.22 11.69
C GLY A 484 -22.62 24.71 11.42
N LEU A 485 -21.42 24.10 11.46
CA LEU A 485 -21.25 22.64 11.40
C LEU A 485 -21.84 21.96 12.65
N ALA A 486 -21.62 22.52 13.84
CA ALA A 486 -22.19 22.01 15.09
C ALA A 486 -23.72 22.14 15.12
N GLU A 487 -24.28 23.27 14.71
CA GLU A 487 -25.73 23.45 14.50
C GLU A 487 -26.28 22.38 13.55
N GLY A 488 -25.57 22.13 12.43
CA GLY A 488 -25.97 21.16 11.42
C GLY A 488 -25.99 19.71 11.91
N LEU A 489 -24.90 19.28 12.53
CA LEU A 489 -24.77 17.96 13.17
C LEU A 489 -25.75 17.80 14.34
N GLY A 490 -25.98 18.87 15.11
CA GLY A 490 -26.91 18.90 16.23
C GLY A 490 -28.39 18.94 15.86
N GLY A 491 -28.73 19.37 14.64
CA GLY A 491 -30.10 19.51 14.14
C GLY A 491 -30.76 18.19 13.67
N GLY A 492 -29.98 17.12 13.52
CA GLY A 492 -30.50 15.79 13.16
C GLY A 492 -30.80 15.56 11.67
N GLY A 493 -30.45 16.52 10.78
CA GLY A 493 -30.63 16.40 9.33
C GLY A 493 -29.76 15.33 8.64
N MET A 494 -28.74 14.82 9.32
CA MET A 494 -27.82 13.77 8.84
C MET A 494 -27.98 12.46 9.65
N PRO A 495 -29.12 11.74 9.55
CA PRO A 495 -29.40 10.58 10.39
C PRO A 495 -28.54 9.34 10.08
N LEU A 496 -27.84 9.31 8.94
CA LEU A 496 -27.02 8.17 8.49
C LEU A 496 -25.50 8.43 8.56
N LEU A 497 -25.06 9.57 9.11
CA LEU A 497 -23.64 9.92 9.18
C LEU A 497 -22.91 8.98 10.15
N GLU A 498 -22.02 8.15 9.63
CA GLU A 498 -21.25 7.15 10.36
C GLU A 498 -19.75 7.53 10.47
N ASP A 499 -19.24 8.35 9.56
CA ASP A 499 -17.85 8.82 9.51
C ASP A 499 -17.77 10.34 9.29
N LEU A 500 -16.97 11.03 10.12
CA LEU A 500 -16.73 12.47 10.09
C LEU A 500 -15.23 12.74 10.22
N ASP A 501 -14.59 13.29 9.19
CA ASP A 501 -13.19 13.73 9.19
C ASP A 501 -13.20 15.27 9.03
N LEU A 502 -12.83 16.00 10.08
CA LEU A 502 -12.68 17.45 10.04
C LEU A 502 -11.22 17.79 10.27
N ASP A 503 -10.61 18.52 9.34
CA ASP A 503 -9.21 18.95 9.45
C ASP A 503 -9.12 20.47 9.27
N VAL A 504 -8.92 21.17 10.40
CA VAL A 504 -9.15 22.61 10.53
C VAL A 504 -7.84 23.29 10.91
N ILE A 505 -7.41 24.25 10.10
CA ILE A 505 -6.14 24.97 10.28
C ILE A 505 -6.42 26.48 10.19
N PHE A 506 -5.67 27.29 10.93
CA PHE A 506 -5.81 28.75 11.00
C PHE A 506 -4.44 29.38 10.75
N ALA A 507 -4.40 30.47 9.99
CA ALA A 507 -3.16 31.15 9.66
C ALA A 507 -2.57 31.95 10.86
N ASP A 508 -3.42 32.59 11.67
CA ASP A 508 -3.05 33.23 12.95
C ASP A 508 -3.62 32.51 14.18
N ASP A 509 -3.04 32.77 15.35
CA ASP A 509 -3.45 32.24 16.65
C ASP A 509 -4.75 32.88 17.22
N GLY A 510 -5.30 33.88 16.52
CA GLY A 510 -6.45 34.72 16.90
C GLY A 510 -7.85 34.10 16.77
N GLY A 511 -8.06 32.89 17.30
CA GLY A 511 -9.38 32.25 17.38
C GLY A 511 -10.19 32.61 18.64
N GLY A 512 -11.50 32.36 18.59
CA GLY A 512 -12.41 32.48 19.73
C GLY A 512 -12.42 31.27 20.66
N GLY A 513 -13.62 30.81 21.02
CA GLY A 513 -13.84 29.53 21.71
C GLY A 513 -15.28 29.02 21.66
N GLU A 514 -16.10 29.49 20.70
CA GLU A 514 -17.51 29.15 20.55
C GLU A 514 -17.69 27.96 19.58
N GLY A 515 -16.99 27.98 18.45
CA GLY A 515 -17.09 26.92 17.43
C GLY A 515 -16.64 25.55 17.92
N GLY A 516 -15.54 25.49 18.67
CA GLY A 516 -15.08 24.25 19.31
C GLY A 516 -16.03 23.76 20.39
N ALA A 517 -16.58 24.67 21.20
CA ALA A 517 -17.45 24.34 22.33
C ALA A 517 -18.78 23.73 21.87
N GLU A 518 -19.44 24.31 20.87
CA GLU A 518 -20.68 23.73 20.33
C GLU A 518 -20.44 22.38 19.64
N LEU A 519 -19.35 22.22 18.87
CA LEU A 519 -19.02 20.92 18.27
C LEU A 519 -18.78 19.85 19.34
N GLY A 520 -17.98 20.16 20.37
CA GLY A 520 -17.74 19.26 21.50
C GLY A 520 -19.02 18.92 22.26
N ALA A 521 -19.94 19.87 22.42
CA ALA A 521 -21.24 19.65 23.05
C ALA A 521 -22.12 18.72 22.21
N VAL A 522 -22.16 18.88 20.89
CA VAL A 522 -22.91 18.02 19.95
C VAL A 522 -22.39 16.57 20.01
N LEU A 523 -21.07 16.38 19.96
CA LEU A 523 -20.42 15.07 20.02
C LEU A 523 -20.65 14.36 21.38
N SER A 524 -20.54 15.09 22.49
CA SER A 524 -20.66 14.52 23.85
C SER A 524 -22.10 14.29 24.33
N THR A 525 -23.09 15.00 23.76
CA THR A 525 -24.51 14.86 24.14
C THR A 525 -25.26 13.79 23.36
N GLY A 526 -24.69 13.29 22.26
CA GLY A 526 -25.30 12.22 21.45
C GLY A 526 -26.37 12.70 20.47
N LYS A 527 -26.39 14.00 20.12
CA LYS A 527 -27.30 14.57 19.11
C LYS A 527 -27.12 13.94 17.71
N ALA A 528 -25.92 13.42 17.41
CA ALA A 528 -25.60 12.69 16.19
C ALA A 528 -25.36 11.20 16.49
N PRO A 529 -26.43 10.39 16.70
CA PRO A 529 -26.34 9.04 17.28
C PRO A 529 -25.72 7.96 16.37
N SER A 530 -25.55 8.25 15.08
CA SER A 530 -25.04 7.28 14.08
C SER A 530 -23.52 7.26 13.96
N LEU A 531 -22.82 8.29 14.47
CA LEU A 531 -21.37 8.44 14.34
C LEU A 531 -20.61 7.24 14.92
N ARG A 532 -19.67 6.70 14.13
CA ARG A 532 -18.76 5.62 14.50
C ARG A 532 -17.31 6.07 14.52
N ARG A 533 -16.85 6.79 13.51
CA ARG A 533 -15.52 7.43 13.48
C ARG A 533 -15.70 8.93 13.43
N VAL A 534 -14.99 9.63 14.30
CA VAL A 534 -14.81 11.08 14.23
C VAL A 534 -13.31 11.34 14.32
N ARG A 535 -12.73 11.88 13.25
CA ARG A 535 -11.35 12.35 13.24
C ARG A 535 -11.33 13.87 13.24
N LEU A 536 -10.53 14.43 14.13
CA LEU A 536 -10.34 15.87 14.27
C LEU A 536 -8.84 16.19 14.10
N GLY A 537 -8.47 16.66 12.90
CA GLY A 537 -7.26 17.45 12.69
C GLY A 537 -7.49 18.82 13.32
N TRP A 538 -6.79 19.09 14.42
CA TRP A 538 -7.19 20.16 15.34
C TRP A 538 -5.98 20.95 15.86
N PRO A 539 -6.00 22.30 15.84
CA PRO A 539 -4.87 23.11 16.24
C PRO A 539 -4.72 23.16 17.77
N GLY A 540 -3.49 23.34 18.25
CA GLY A 540 -3.15 23.52 19.66
C GLY A 540 -3.51 24.90 20.26
N THR A 541 -4.51 25.58 19.73
CA THR A 541 -4.95 26.93 20.15
C THR A 541 -6.14 26.87 21.13
N GLU A 542 -6.71 28.00 21.54
CA GLU A 542 -7.89 28.02 22.42
C GLU A 542 -9.13 27.32 21.80
N LEU A 543 -9.16 27.06 20.48
CA LEU A 543 -10.15 26.17 19.86
C LEU A 543 -10.10 24.73 20.43
N LEU A 544 -8.92 24.25 20.86
CA LEU A 544 -8.80 22.98 21.58
C LEU A 544 -9.31 23.11 23.03
N SER A 545 -9.06 24.24 23.72
CA SER A 545 -9.68 24.50 25.03
C SER A 545 -11.21 24.47 24.94
N ALA A 546 -11.77 25.16 23.96
CA ALA A 546 -13.19 25.22 23.65
C ALA A 546 -13.78 23.84 23.37
N LEU A 547 -13.16 23.07 22.47
CA LEU A 547 -13.53 21.68 22.20
C LEU A 547 -13.56 20.85 23.49
N CYS A 548 -12.57 21.02 24.37
CA CYS A 548 -12.51 20.30 25.64
C CYS A 548 -13.61 20.71 26.63
N GLU A 549 -14.00 21.99 26.68
CA GLU A 549 -15.15 22.44 27.47
C GLU A 549 -16.45 21.86 26.92
N GLY A 550 -16.66 21.93 25.59
CA GLY A 550 -17.79 21.32 24.89
C GLY A 550 -17.92 19.82 25.14
N LEU A 551 -16.82 19.05 24.97
CA LEU A 551 -16.78 17.61 25.23
C LEU A 551 -17.10 17.25 26.69
N CYS A 552 -16.94 18.19 27.63
CA CYS A 552 -17.31 18.00 29.03
C CYS A 552 -18.79 18.31 29.35
N VAL A 553 -19.54 18.94 28.43
CA VAL A 553 -20.98 19.24 28.62
C VAL A 553 -21.78 17.93 28.70
N GLY A 554 -21.74 17.13 27.63
CA GLY A 554 -22.51 15.89 27.52
C GLY A 554 -21.87 14.69 28.22
N SER A 555 -22.70 13.73 28.64
CA SER A 555 -22.28 12.47 29.27
C SER A 555 -22.78 11.24 28.52
N SER A 556 -23.17 11.40 27.26
CA SER A 556 -23.86 10.41 26.44
C SER A 556 -23.42 10.48 24.97
N PRO A 557 -22.11 10.34 24.68
CA PRO A 557 -21.64 10.17 23.30
C PRO A 557 -22.26 8.90 22.68
N PRO A 558 -22.35 8.81 21.34
CA PRO A 558 -22.87 7.61 20.69
C PRO A 558 -22.03 6.37 21.10
N PRO A 559 -22.63 5.25 21.56
CA PRO A 559 -21.86 4.15 22.18
C PRO A 559 -20.79 3.51 21.27
N MET A 560 -20.99 3.59 19.95
CA MET A 560 -20.08 3.07 18.94
C MET A 560 -19.08 4.11 18.41
N MET A 561 -19.22 5.40 18.77
CA MET A 561 -18.31 6.47 18.36
C MET A 561 -16.90 6.21 18.90
N ARG A 562 -15.91 6.47 18.05
CA ARG A 562 -14.49 6.51 18.35
C ARG A 562 -13.93 7.84 17.89
N LEU A 563 -13.11 8.45 18.73
CA LEU A 563 -12.46 9.72 18.45
C LEU A 563 -10.99 9.48 18.09
N GLU A 564 -10.58 10.06 16.97
CA GLU A 564 -9.18 10.15 16.52
C GLU A 564 -8.77 11.63 16.62
N MET A 565 -7.94 11.98 17.60
CA MET A 565 -7.40 13.34 17.73
C MET A 565 -6.03 13.43 17.05
N ASP A 566 -5.88 14.40 16.15
CA ASP A 566 -4.66 14.66 15.40
C ASP A 566 -4.23 16.11 15.66
N LEU A 567 -3.44 16.34 16.71
CA LEU A 567 -3.17 17.66 17.26
C LEU A 567 -2.03 18.36 16.51
N LYS A 568 -2.39 19.40 15.75
CA LYS A 568 -1.53 20.20 14.87
C LYS A 568 -1.07 21.50 15.54
N ASP A 569 -0.10 22.16 14.91
CA ASP A 569 0.33 23.53 15.17
C ASP A 569 0.61 23.82 16.65
N LEU A 570 1.25 22.85 17.33
CA LEU A 570 1.65 22.99 18.71
C LEU A 570 2.78 24.01 18.83
N LYS A 571 2.44 25.23 19.25
CA LYS A 571 3.33 26.36 19.52
C LYS A 571 3.66 26.45 21.02
N SER A 572 4.54 27.36 21.42
CA SER A 572 4.92 27.57 22.83
C SER A 572 3.73 27.78 23.77
N ASP A 573 2.68 28.42 23.25
CA ASP A 573 1.56 28.95 24.03
C ASP A 573 0.43 27.91 24.17
N SER A 574 0.55 26.77 23.48
CA SER A 574 -0.34 25.59 23.60
C SER A 574 -0.31 24.90 24.99
N GLU A 575 0.42 25.41 26.00
CA GLU A 575 0.38 24.89 27.37
C GLU A 575 -1.05 24.85 27.93
N ILE A 576 -1.84 25.92 27.74
CA ILE A 576 -3.20 26.04 28.29
C ILE A 576 -4.16 25.05 27.60
N PRO A 577 -4.30 25.03 26.27
CA PRO A 577 -5.15 24.06 25.56
C PRO A 577 -4.81 22.59 25.85
N LEU A 578 -3.52 22.23 25.91
CA LEU A 578 -3.10 20.87 26.25
C LEU A 578 -3.44 20.51 27.72
N SER A 579 -3.37 21.46 28.65
CA SER A 579 -3.84 21.27 30.03
C SER A 579 -5.36 21.09 30.10
N ARG A 580 -6.14 21.84 29.31
CA ARG A 580 -7.60 21.63 29.20
C ARG A 580 -7.94 20.24 28.63
N PHE A 581 -7.22 19.79 27.60
CA PHE A 581 -7.38 18.43 27.05
C PHE A 581 -7.01 17.34 28.06
N ALA A 582 -5.91 17.52 28.80
CA ALA A 582 -5.56 16.65 29.91
C ALA A 582 -6.66 16.62 31.00
N GLN A 583 -7.28 17.76 31.32
CA GLN A 583 -8.42 17.83 32.26
C GLN A 583 -9.67 17.10 31.73
N ALA A 584 -10.02 17.30 30.46
CA ALA A 584 -11.14 16.61 29.82
C ALA A 584 -10.95 15.09 29.83
N ILE A 585 -9.75 14.60 29.50
CA ILE A 585 -9.36 13.18 29.61
C ILE A 585 -9.49 12.71 31.07
N ARG A 586 -8.91 13.42 32.06
CA ARG A 586 -8.97 13.02 33.49
C ARG A 586 -10.40 12.84 34.01
N SER A 587 -11.37 13.58 33.45
CA SER A 587 -12.79 13.53 33.82
C SER A 587 -13.57 12.31 33.30
N GLY A 588 -12.98 11.54 32.38
CA GLY A 588 -13.63 10.39 31.73
C GLY A 588 -14.58 10.74 30.58
N ARG A 589 -14.80 12.03 30.30
CA ARG A 589 -15.70 12.51 29.24
C ARG A 589 -15.21 12.26 27.81
N VAL A 590 -13.93 11.93 27.64
CA VAL A 590 -13.29 11.58 26.34
C VAL A 590 -12.92 10.08 26.28
N SER A 591 -13.60 9.22 27.05
CA SER A 591 -13.28 7.78 27.19
C SER A 591 -13.38 6.92 25.91
N TYR A 592 -13.88 7.50 24.82
CA TYR A 592 -13.98 6.92 23.48
C TYR A 592 -12.82 7.31 22.54
N LEU A 593 -11.78 7.98 23.04
CA LEU A 593 -10.53 8.24 22.30
C LEU A 593 -9.86 6.91 21.91
N GLN A 594 -9.76 6.64 20.60
CA GLN A 594 -9.11 5.45 20.04
C GLN A 594 -7.67 5.73 19.58
N LYS A 595 -7.42 6.95 19.08
CA LYS A 595 -6.14 7.36 18.52
C LYS A 595 -5.78 8.78 18.94
N LEU A 596 -4.51 8.99 19.26
CA LEU A 596 -3.92 10.30 19.51
C LEU A 596 -2.62 10.44 18.73
N SER A 597 -2.58 11.29 17.71
CA SER A 597 -1.38 11.72 16.98
C SER A 597 -1.13 13.21 17.16
N SER A 598 0.14 13.63 17.06
CA SER A 598 0.56 15.04 17.19
C SER A 598 2.05 15.20 16.93
N GLU A 599 2.50 16.32 16.35
CA GLU A 599 3.93 16.63 16.21
C GLU A 599 4.43 17.60 17.30
N TRP A 600 5.37 17.15 18.14
CA TRP A 600 5.83 17.91 19.31
C TRP A 600 7.21 18.54 19.08
N HIS A 601 7.20 19.68 18.40
CA HIS A 601 8.40 20.38 17.94
C HIS A 601 9.11 21.26 18.98
N SER A 602 8.49 21.57 20.13
CA SER A 602 9.04 22.55 21.10
C SER A 602 9.63 21.96 22.39
N THR A 603 10.60 22.67 22.97
CA THR A 603 11.19 22.34 24.30
C THR A 603 10.28 22.69 25.48
N LEU A 604 9.30 23.57 25.27
CA LEU A 604 8.60 24.27 26.36
C LEU A 604 7.50 23.40 26.98
N MET A 605 6.84 22.57 26.18
CA MET A 605 5.70 21.71 26.54
C MET A 605 5.99 20.57 27.55
N GLN A 606 7.11 20.60 28.30
CA GLN A 606 7.44 19.56 29.28
C GLN A 606 6.31 19.37 30.30
N ARG A 607 5.65 20.46 30.72
CA ARG A 607 4.46 20.39 31.61
C ARG A 607 3.27 19.74 30.92
N SER A 608 2.95 20.18 29.71
CA SER A 608 1.85 19.64 28.90
C SER A 608 2.00 18.13 28.67
N ALA A 609 3.23 17.67 28.45
CA ALA A 609 3.57 16.25 28.36
C ALA A 609 3.31 15.50 29.68
N GLU A 610 3.80 16.02 30.81
CA GLU A 610 3.55 15.42 32.13
C GLU A 610 2.05 15.38 32.45
N GLU A 611 1.32 16.44 32.11
CA GLU A 611 -0.10 16.55 32.34
C GLU A 611 -0.92 15.59 31.48
N LEU A 612 -0.63 15.49 30.18
CA LEU A 612 -1.33 14.64 29.22
C LEU A 612 -1.01 13.15 29.46
N GLY A 613 0.25 12.80 29.67
CA GLY A 613 0.64 11.42 30.02
C GLY A 613 -0.02 10.94 31.31
N GLY A 614 -0.02 11.79 32.35
CA GLY A 614 -0.72 11.52 33.61
C GLY A 614 -2.25 11.50 33.47
N ALA A 615 -2.82 12.20 32.48
CA ALA A 615 -4.25 12.17 32.19
C ALA A 615 -4.70 10.86 31.56
N LEU A 616 -3.99 10.37 30.53
CA LEU A 616 -4.34 9.13 29.81
C LEU A 616 -4.41 7.90 30.74
N THR A 617 -3.61 7.89 31.82
CA THR A 617 -3.65 6.85 32.85
C THR A 617 -4.28 7.31 34.17
N HIS A 618 -5.05 8.40 34.17
CA HIS A 618 -5.83 8.80 35.34
C HIS A 618 -6.92 7.76 35.66
N SER A 619 -7.24 7.56 36.95
CA SER A 619 -8.25 6.58 37.37
C SER A 619 -9.66 6.91 36.85
N GLY A 620 -9.97 8.18 36.64
CA GLY A 620 -11.23 8.63 36.03
C GLY A 620 -11.27 8.57 34.49
N ALA A 621 -10.13 8.41 33.81
CA ALA A 621 -10.07 8.64 32.36
C ALA A 621 -10.75 7.57 31.50
N GLY A 622 -10.75 6.31 31.94
CA GLY A 622 -11.49 5.24 31.25
C GLY A 622 -11.00 4.94 29.83
N MET A 623 -9.71 5.17 29.51
CA MET A 623 -9.07 4.92 28.20
C MET A 623 -9.01 3.43 27.81
N ALA A 624 -10.16 2.76 27.75
CA ALA A 624 -10.28 1.33 27.47
C ALA A 624 -10.17 1.00 25.96
N VAL A 625 -10.53 1.95 25.09
CA VAL A 625 -10.52 1.79 23.63
C VAL A 625 -9.34 2.48 22.92
N LEU A 626 -8.41 3.07 23.67
CA LEU A 626 -7.21 3.69 23.12
C LEU A 626 -6.26 2.61 22.58
N GLU A 627 -6.04 2.60 21.26
CA GLU A 627 -5.22 1.61 20.54
C GLU A 627 -3.87 2.16 20.06
N GLU A 628 -3.81 3.46 19.72
CA GLU A 628 -2.60 4.10 19.20
C GLU A 628 -2.29 5.44 19.89
N ILE A 629 -1.02 5.64 20.26
CA ILE A 629 -0.45 6.96 20.58
C ILE A 629 0.76 7.16 19.65
N CYS A 630 0.71 8.20 18.82
CA CYS A 630 1.67 8.47 17.74
C CYS A 630 2.19 9.91 17.85
N ILE A 631 3.06 10.16 18.84
CA ILE A 631 3.60 11.49 19.17
C ILE A 631 5.13 11.48 19.01
N PRO A 632 5.69 11.85 17.85
CA PRO A 632 7.12 12.16 17.74
C PRO A 632 7.51 13.33 18.65
N PHE A 633 8.43 13.09 19.59
CA PHE A 633 8.97 14.10 20.50
C PHE A 633 10.32 14.61 19.99
N SER A 634 10.43 15.91 19.67
CA SER A 634 11.72 16.52 19.29
C SER A 634 12.67 16.73 20.47
N HIS A 635 12.19 16.57 21.73
CA HIS A 635 12.97 16.84 22.93
C HIS A 635 12.78 15.82 24.07
N GLN A 636 13.91 15.19 24.45
CA GLN A 636 14.04 14.18 25.52
C GLN A 636 13.30 14.51 26.82
N ARG A 637 13.36 15.74 27.35
CA ARG A 637 12.71 16.07 28.64
C ARG A 637 11.20 15.98 28.57
N THR A 638 10.63 16.33 27.42
CA THR A 638 9.20 16.29 27.13
C THR A 638 8.74 14.84 27.01
N GLU A 639 9.52 14.00 26.32
CA GLU A 639 9.35 12.55 26.25
C GLU A 639 9.44 11.89 27.65
N GLU A 640 10.51 12.15 28.40
CA GLU A 640 10.68 11.67 29.79
C GLU A 640 9.46 12.03 30.66
N ALA A 641 9.01 13.28 30.61
CA ALA A 641 7.88 13.76 31.41
C ALA A 641 6.56 13.06 31.04
N PHE A 642 6.29 12.86 29.74
CA PHE A 642 5.13 12.12 29.26
C PHE A 642 5.11 10.69 29.79
N PHE A 643 6.21 9.94 29.60
CA PHE A 643 6.26 8.52 29.98
C PHE A 643 6.39 8.30 31.49
N GLU A 644 7.09 9.17 32.24
CA GLU A 644 7.07 9.12 33.71
C GLU A 644 5.64 9.35 34.25
N ALA A 645 4.90 10.34 33.72
CA ALA A 645 3.53 10.58 34.15
C ALA A 645 2.55 9.46 33.76
N LEU A 646 2.70 8.91 32.54
CA LEU A 646 1.94 7.75 32.06
C LEU A 646 2.18 6.50 32.94
N HIS A 647 3.36 6.37 33.55
CA HIS A 647 3.63 5.31 34.52
C HIS A 647 2.99 5.59 35.90
N ARG A 648 3.09 6.85 36.38
CA ARG A 648 2.58 7.28 37.70
C ARG A 648 1.05 7.27 37.80
N GLY A 649 0.32 7.49 36.70
CA GLY A 649 -1.15 7.44 36.69
C GLY A 649 -1.69 6.08 37.14
N GLN A 650 -2.84 6.06 37.81
CA GLN A 650 -3.33 4.85 38.49
C GLN A 650 -3.92 3.77 37.55
N GLY A 651 -4.49 4.18 36.42
CA GLY A 651 -5.19 3.34 35.44
C GLY A 651 -4.28 2.43 34.60
N ARG A 652 -4.84 1.91 33.50
CA ARG A 652 -4.18 1.06 32.49
C ARG A 652 -4.77 1.37 31.11
N LEU A 653 -4.02 1.07 30.05
CA LEU A 653 -4.41 1.19 28.65
C LEU A 653 -4.53 -0.23 28.05
N PRO A 654 -5.68 -0.92 28.22
CA PRO A 654 -5.82 -2.35 27.96
C PRO A 654 -5.82 -2.72 26.47
N SER A 655 -6.15 -1.78 25.58
CA SER A 655 -6.21 -2.01 24.12
C SER A 655 -5.02 -1.42 23.36
N LEU A 656 -4.10 -0.73 24.03
CA LEU A 656 -2.99 -0.02 23.38
C LEU A 656 -2.04 -1.01 22.70
N ARG A 657 -1.91 -0.88 21.38
CA ARG A 657 -1.10 -1.72 20.48
C ARG A 657 0.23 -1.06 20.13
N LYS A 658 0.20 0.25 19.92
CA LYS A 658 1.30 1.06 19.41
C LYS A 658 1.57 2.26 20.33
N LEU A 659 2.85 2.49 20.61
CA LEU A 659 3.38 3.66 21.32
C LEU A 659 4.26 4.48 20.37
N PRO A 660 4.60 5.74 20.72
CA PRO A 660 5.58 6.52 19.98
C PRO A 660 6.93 5.83 19.87
N VAL A 661 7.65 6.12 18.78
CA VAL A 661 9.08 5.79 18.65
C VAL A 661 9.85 6.56 19.73
N LEU A 662 10.58 5.84 20.58
CA LEU A 662 11.39 6.46 21.63
C LEU A 662 12.73 6.92 21.04
N ASP A 663 13.05 8.22 21.12
CA ASP A 663 14.39 8.67 20.76
C ASP A 663 15.36 8.37 21.91
N GLY A 664 16.54 7.86 21.57
CA GLY A 664 17.23 6.90 22.46
C GLY A 664 17.94 7.48 23.68
N ARG A 665 17.62 8.72 24.01
CA ARG A 665 18.30 9.53 25.01
C ARG A 665 17.84 9.07 26.41
N ARG A 666 18.53 9.55 27.45
CA ARG A 666 18.51 8.92 28.79
C ARG A 666 17.08 8.79 29.36
N ARG A 667 16.88 7.80 30.23
CA ARG A 667 15.64 7.49 30.99
C ARG A 667 14.41 7.02 30.22
N THR A 668 14.20 7.39 28.95
CA THR A 668 12.96 7.08 28.18
C THR A 668 12.66 5.57 28.18
N SER A 669 13.67 4.76 27.88
CA SER A 669 13.63 3.29 27.94
C SER A 669 13.30 2.72 29.33
N SER A 670 13.66 3.38 30.42
CA SER A 670 13.31 2.93 31.77
C SER A 670 11.86 3.24 32.15
N CYS A 671 11.27 4.28 31.56
CA CYS A 671 9.86 4.60 31.71
C CYS A 671 8.98 3.59 30.96
N LEU A 672 9.34 3.24 29.72
CA LEU A 672 8.74 2.13 28.98
C LEU A 672 8.84 0.81 29.77
N ALA A 673 10.01 0.51 30.32
CA ALA A 673 10.21 -0.68 31.13
C ALA A 673 9.27 -0.74 32.35
N ALA A 674 9.05 0.41 33.00
CA ALA A 674 8.14 0.54 34.13
C ALA A 674 6.66 0.39 33.71
N LEU A 675 6.28 0.87 32.52
CA LEU A 675 4.94 0.68 31.94
C LEU A 675 4.63 -0.80 31.64
N ILE A 676 5.53 -1.47 30.92
CA ILE A 676 5.38 -2.90 30.58
C ILE A 676 5.38 -3.73 31.86
N ARG A 677 6.40 -3.59 32.72
CA ARG A 677 6.54 -4.37 33.97
C ARG A 677 5.41 -4.10 34.97
N GLY A 678 4.82 -2.90 34.96
CA GLY A 678 3.64 -2.55 35.76
C GLY A 678 2.31 -3.06 35.20
N GLY A 679 2.30 -3.74 34.05
CA GLY A 679 1.10 -4.22 33.39
C GLY A 679 0.18 -3.09 32.91
N LYS A 680 0.74 -1.92 32.60
CA LYS A 680 0.00 -0.72 32.17
C LYS A 680 -0.50 -0.82 30.74
N VAL A 681 0.28 -1.48 29.87
CA VAL A 681 0.05 -1.60 28.42
C VAL A 681 0.05 -3.08 27.97
N PRO A 682 -0.89 -3.92 28.47
CA PRO A 682 -0.83 -5.37 28.33
C PRO A 682 -1.09 -5.93 26.92
N SER A 683 -1.54 -5.09 25.99
CA SER A 683 -1.84 -5.47 24.59
C SER A 683 -0.84 -4.91 23.58
N LEU A 684 0.26 -4.30 24.06
CA LEU A 684 1.29 -3.69 23.22
C LEU A 684 1.87 -4.74 22.25
N THR A 685 1.84 -4.45 20.95
CA THR A 685 2.29 -5.35 19.88
C THR A 685 3.62 -4.91 19.27
N GLU A 686 3.90 -3.61 19.26
CA GLU A 686 5.06 -3.01 18.60
C GLU A 686 5.83 -2.10 19.56
N ILE A 687 7.16 -2.14 19.49
CA ILE A 687 8.06 -1.20 20.17
C ILE A 687 9.26 -0.90 19.25
N ASP A 688 9.59 0.38 19.05
CA ASP A 688 10.91 0.84 18.58
C ASP A 688 11.63 1.51 19.76
N VAL A 689 12.74 0.93 20.22
CA VAL A 689 13.57 1.46 21.31
C VAL A 689 14.97 1.79 20.82
N ARG A 690 15.27 3.08 20.78
CA ARG A 690 16.65 3.55 20.67
C ARG A 690 17.26 3.57 22.09
N LEU A 691 18.53 3.21 22.23
CA LEU A 691 19.27 3.09 23.52
C LEU A 691 20.53 3.97 23.55
N VAL A 692 20.51 5.03 22.75
CA VAL A 692 21.60 5.95 22.40
C VAL A 692 22.07 6.78 23.60
N GLY A 693 23.01 6.23 24.35
CA GLY A 693 23.52 6.85 25.59
C GLY A 693 22.70 6.52 26.84
N ALA A 694 21.81 5.53 26.76
CA ALA A 694 21.14 4.94 27.92
C ALA A 694 22.14 4.34 28.93
N GLN A 695 21.75 4.26 30.21
CA GLN A 695 22.58 3.66 31.27
C GLN A 695 22.38 2.14 31.37
N ILE A 696 23.33 1.43 31.98
CA ILE A 696 23.26 -0.03 32.19
C ILE A 696 21.97 -0.41 32.93
N GLN A 697 21.59 0.36 33.95
CA GLN A 697 20.38 0.17 34.75
C GLN A 697 19.10 0.31 33.91
N GLU A 698 19.11 1.16 32.88
CA GLU A 698 17.97 1.40 32.00
C GLU A 698 17.78 0.22 31.04
N CYS A 699 18.88 -0.27 30.44
CA CYS A 699 18.87 -1.50 29.64
C CYS A 699 18.48 -2.75 30.46
N GLN A 700 18.94 -2.84 31.71
CA GLN A 700 18.55 -3.91 32.65
C GLN A 700 17.07 -3.82 33.03
N ALA A 701 16.53 -2.62 33.25
CA ALA A 701 15.10 -2.43 33.51
C ALA A 701 14.25 -2.87 32.31
N LEU A 702 14.63 -2.46 31.09
CA LEU A 702 13.97 -2.86 29.85
C LEU A 702 13.99 -4.39 29.68
N ALA A 703 15.15 -5.02 29.86
CA ALA A 703 15.30 -6.46 29.80
C ALA A 703 14.39 -7.20 30.81
N LEU A 704 14.32 -6.72 32.05
CA LEU A 704 13.42 -7.27 33.08
C LEU A 704 11.93 -7.05 32.77
N SER A 705 11.58 -6.04 31.96
CA SER A 705 10.21 -5.79 31.51
C SER A 705 9.81 -6.72 30.34
N LEU A 706 10.73 -6.95 29.39
CA LEU A 706 10.57 -7.91 28.28
C LEU A 706 10.61 -9.37 28.79
N ALA A 707 11.30 -9.61 29.90
CA ALA A 707 11.27 -10.86 30.65
C ALA A 707 10.01 -11.03 31.54
N SER A 708 9.03 -10.13 31.48
CA SER A 708 7.79 -10.21 32.26
C SER A 708 6.61 -10.78 31.42
N PRO A 709 5.59 -11.40 32.05
CA PRO A 709 4.41 -11.89 31.33
C PRO A 709 3.61 -10.80 30.61
N HIS A 710 3.78 -9.52 30.99
CA HIS A 710 3.14 -8.39 30.33
C HIS A 710 3.72 -8.07 28.94
N ALA A 711 4.91 -8.59 28.61
CA ALA A 711 5.47 -8.52 27.26
C ALA A 711 4.89 -9.59 26.30
N GLY A 712 4.07 -10.53 26.79
CA GLY A 712 3.51 -11.66 26.02
C GLY A 712 2.46 -11.30 24.95
N SER A 713 2.27 -10.01 24.67
CA SER A 713 1.46 -9.47 23.58
C SER A 713 2.29 -8.92 22.42
N LEU A 714 3.62 -8.81 22.56
CA LEU A 714 4.50 -8.29 21.51
C LEU A 714 4.54 -9.17 20.26
N ARG A 715 4.78 -8.52 19.11
CA ARG A 715 4.96 -9.10 17.77
C ARG A 715 6.17 -8.51 17.06
N SER A 716 6.44 -7.23 17.23
CA SER A 716 7.64 -6.57 16.69
C SER A 716 8.41 -5.88 17.81
N ILE A 717 9.73 -6.10 17.83
CA ILE A 717 10.69 -5.33 18.61
C ILE A 717 11.75 -4.82 17.64
N ASP A 718 11.87 -3.51 17.53
CA ASP A 718 13.00 -2.83 16.89
C ASP A 718 13.87 -2.19 17.99
N VAL A 719 15.17 -2.42 17.95
CA VAL A 719 16.12 -1.90 18.94
C VAL A 719 17.38 -1.36 18.27
N SER A 720 17.85 -0.19 18.71
CA SER A 720 19.06 0.45 18.18
C SER A 720 19.98 0.91 19.31
N PHE A 721 21.25 0.49 19.29
CA PHE A 721 22.22 0.88 20.33
C PHE A 721 23.06 2.12 19.96
N GLN A 722 23.27 2.35 18.65
CA GLN A 722 24.03 3.42 17.97
C GLN A 722 25.50 3.64 18.42
N LEU A 723 26.39 3.85 17.44
CA LEU A 723 27.83 4.09 17.62
C LEU A 723 28.14 5.51 18.15
N ALA A 724 27.82 5.76 19.41
CA ALA A 724 28.48 6.83 20.17
C ALA A 724 29.95 6.45 20.40
N THR A 725 30.89 7.33 20.05
CA THR A 725 32.32 7.02 20.07
C THR A 725 32.84 6.79 21.50
N TYR A 726 33.43 5.60 21.72
CA TYR A 726 34.15 5.22 22.95
C TYR A 726 33.35 5.24 24.27
N ASP A 727 32.11 4.73 24.31
CA ASP A 727 31.49 4.29 25.58
C ASP A 727 31.90 2.84 25.91
N PRO A 728 32.73 2.59 26.94
CA PRO A 728 33.18 1.24 27.29
C PRO A 728 32.08 0.33 27.87
N ASN A 729 30.89 0.86 28.14
CA ASN A 729 29.78 0.11 28.74
C ASN A 729 28.84 -0.54 27.70
N VAL A 730 29.01 -0.26 26.40
CA VAL A 730 28.14 -0.78 25.33
C VAL A 730 27.94 -2.31 25.36
N PRO A 731 28.98 -3.15 25.55
CA PRO A 731 28.80 -4.60 25.64
C PRO A 731 27.92 -5.03 26.83
N VAL A 732 27.97 -4.28 27.94
CA VAL A 732 27.15 -4.54 29.14
C VAL A 732 25.69 -4.15 28.92
N LYS A 733 25.41 -3.14 28.08
CA LYS A 733 24.05 -2.74 27.69
C LYS A 733 23.43 -3.75 26.72
N ILE A 734 24.18 -4.20 25.72
CA ILE A 734 23.75 -5.20 24.73
C ILE A 734 23.47 -6.54 25.44
N SER A 735 24.42 -7.03 26.23
CA SER A 735 24.23 -8.28 27.00
C SER A 735 23.04 -8.21 27.96
N ALA A 736 22.82 -7.09 28.66
CA ALA A 736 21.63 -6.90 29.49
C ALA A 736 20.33 -7.05 28.68
N PHE A 737 20.22 -6.42 27.51
CA PHE A 737 19.06 -6.57 26.63
C PHE A 737 18.89 -8.02 26.13
N CYS A 738 19.95 -8.64 25.61
CA CYS A 738 19.89 -9.95 24.96
C CYS A 738 19.46 -11.09 25.92
N VAL A 739 19.71 -10.95 27.23
CA VAL A 739 19.17 -11.88 28.25
C VAL A 739 17.64 -11.97 28.21
N SER A 740 16.93 -10.90 27.83
CA SER A 740 15.47 -10.91 27.71
C SER A 740 14.95 -11.74 26.52
N LEU A 741 15.75 -11.97 25.49
CA LEU A 741 15.39 -12.83 24.34
C LEU A 741 15.27 -14.31 24.75
N ALA A 742 15.93 -14.72 25.84
CA ALA A 742 15.76 -16.03 26.45
C ALA A 742 14.51 -16.16 27.35
N SER A 743 13.64 -15.13 27.37
CA SER A 743 12.37 -15.16 28.10
C SER A 743 11.35 -16.08 27.43
N PRO A 744 10.67 -16.99 28.17
CA PRO A 744 9.57 -17.76 27.62
C PRO A 744 8.33 -16.90 27.31
N HIS A 745 8.30 -15.63 27.72
CA HIS A 745 7.17 -14.72 27.47
C HIS A 745 7.19 -14.08 26.07
N LEU A 746 8.36 -14.01 25.40
CA LEU A 746 8.47 -13.47 24.03
C LEU A 746 8.13 -14.50 22.93
N ASN A 747 7.48 -15.61 23.28
CA ASN A 747 7.18 -16.72 22.35
C ASN A 747 6.23 -16.37 21.17
N LYS A 748 5.60 -15.18 21.19
CA LYS A 748 4.79 -14.64 20.08
C LYS A 748 5.50 -13.57 19.25
N LEU A 749 6.76 -13.23 19.56
CA LEU A 749 7.53 -12.29 18.76
C LEU A 749 7.68 -12.85 17.33
N GLN A 750 7.36 -12.04 16.33
CA GLN A 750 7.40 -12.38 14.90
C GLN A 750 8.55 -11.66 14.19
N ALA A 751 8.76 -10.38 14.50
CA ALA A 751 9.87 -9.58 13.98
C ALA A 751 10.80 -9.13 15.11
N LEU A 752 12.10 -9.32 14.91
CA LEU A 752 13.16 -8.75 15.74
C LEU A 752 14.14 -8.00 14.84
N LYS A 753 14.26 -6.70 15.06
CA LYS A 753 15.20 -5.83 14.35
C LYS A 753 16.21 -5.27 15.33
N VAL A 754 17.49 -5.45 15.03
CA VAL A 754 18.61 -5.08 15.89
C VAL A 754 19.57 -4.23 15.08
N ARG A 755 19.73 -2.97 15.49
CA ARG A 755 20.64 -2.00 14.84
C ARG A 755 21.86 -1.72 15.71
N THR A 756 23.01 -1.69 15.05
CA THR A 756 24.28 -1.15 15.53
C THR A 756 24.90 -1.90 16.72
N ILE A 757 25.57 -3.03 16.44
CA ILE A 757 26.40 -3.76 17.40
C ILE A 757 27.84 -3.77 16.89
N GLY A 758 28.69 -2.93 17.48
CA GLY A 758 30.08 -2.74 17.02
C GLY A 758 31.10 -3.75 17.57
N ASP A 759 30.71 -4.62 18.51
CA ASP A 759 31.64 -5.46 19.28
C ASP A 759 31.25 -6.95 19.32
N VAL A 760 32.29 -7.80 19.31
CA VAL A 760 32.16 -9.27 19.32
C VAL A 760 31.44 -9.80 20.58
N PRO A 761 31.73 -9.33 21.82
CA PRO A 761 30.96 -9.73 23.00
C PRO A 761 29.46 -9.44 22.89
N GLY A 762 29.06 -8.29 22.33
CA GLY A 762 27.68 -7.93 22.04
C GLY A 762 27.01 -8.91 21.06
N LEU A 763 27.69 -9.26 19.97
CA LEU A 763 27.22 -10.29 19.02
C LEU A 763 27.06 -11.65 19.70
N LEU A 764 28.04 -12.10 20.48
CA LEU A 764 27.97 -13.38 21.20
C LEU A 764 26.79 -13.43 22.18
N CYS A 765 26.46 -12.31 22.82
CA CYS A 765 25.28 -12.21 23.69
C CYS A 765 23.96 -12.25 22.91
N LEU A 766 23.90 -11.62 21.73
CA LEU A 766 22.75 -11.73 20.83
C LEU A 766 22.53 -13.18 20.37
N CYS A 767 23.59 -13.86 19.93
CA CYS A 767 23.54 -15.27 19.56
C CYS A 767 23.08 -16.15 20.73
N ALA A 768 23.56 -15.90 21.96
CA ALA A 768 23.09 -16.62 23.15
C ALA A 768 21.60 -16.38 23.48
N GLY A 769 21.08 -15.17 23.23
CA GLY A 769 19.67 -14.83 23.38
C GLY A 769 18.77 -15.50 22.34
N LEU A 770 19.13 -15.38 21.06
CA LEU A 770 18.47 -16.06 19.93
C LEU A 770 18.49 -17.59 20.11
N GLY A 771 19.65 -18.13 20.49
CA GLY A 771 19.89 -19.56 20.63
C GLY A 771 19.22 -20.25 21.82
N SER A 772 18.35 -19.54 22.55
CA SER A 772 17.60 -20.04 23.71
C SER A 772 16.41 -20.96 23.36
N GLY A 773 16.00 -20.98 22.08
CA GLY A 773 14.81 -21.71 21.62
C GLY A 773 13.49 -21.20 22.22
N LYS A 774 13.42 -19.92 22.61
CA LYS A 774 12.19 -19.31 23.19
C LYS A 774 11.43 -18.39 22.24
N LEU A 775 12.09 -17.93 21.17
CA LEU A 775 11.48 -17.08 20.13
C LEU A 775 10.81 -17.93 19.03
N SER A 776 9.99 -18.91 19.42
CA SER A 776 9.45 -19.94 18.50
C SER A 776 8.45 -19.44 17.45
N SER A 777 8.00 -18.18 17.53
CA SER A 777 7.19 -17.53 16.48
C SER A 777 7.98 -16.56 15.59
N LEU A 778 9.29 -16.40 15.79
CA LEU A 778 10.09 -15.42 15.07
C LEU A 778 10.19 -15.81 13.60
N SER A 779 9.63 -14.97 12.72
CA SER A 779 9.62 -15.13 11.27
C SER A 779 10.60 -14.19 10.57
N GLU A 780 10.88 -13.02 11.14
CA GLU A 780 11.86 -12.06 10.61
C GLU A 780 12.93 -11.70 11.66
N LEU A 781 14.20 -11.86 11.28
CA LEU A 781 15.36 -11.33 11.98
C LEU A 781 16.10 -10.36 11.06
N THR A 782 16.11 -9.07 11.41
CA THR A 782 16.90 -8.04 10.72
C THR A 782 18.05 -7.57 11.60
N LEU A 783 19.28 -7.82 11.19
CA LEU A 783 20.48 -7.20 11.73
C LEU A 783 20.91 -6.07 10.78
N ASN A 784 21.14 -4.88 11.34
CA ASN A 784 21.71 -3.74 10.61
C ASN A 784 22.90 -3.16 11.38
N ASP A 785 23.99 -2.78 10.71
CA ASP A 785 25.20 -2.25 11.37
C ASP A 785 25.79 -3.18 12.47
N VAL A 786 25.60 -4.50 12.34
CA VAL A 786 26.11 -5.51 13.31
C VAL A 786 27.43 -6.09 12.80
N CYS A 787 28.53 -5.90 13.53
CA CYS A 787 29.85 -6.36 13.13
C CYS A 787 29.96 -7.90 13.12
N LEU A 788 29.81 -8.52 11.94
CA LEU A 788 29.89 -9.97 11.76
C LEU A 788 31.26 -10.48 11.31
N GLU A 789 32.11 -9.62 10.71
CA GLU A 789 33.43 -9.90 10.11
C GLU A 789 33.94 -11.36 10.24
N THR A 790 34.62 -11.69 11.34
CA THR A 790 35.21 -13.02 11.59
C THR A 790 34.34 -13.94 12.47
N GLN A 791 33.16 -13.49 12.86
CA GLN A 791 32.34 -14.08 13.93
C GLN A 791 30.95 -14.54 13.48
N ALA A 792 30.62 -14.44 12.20
CA ALA A 792 29.40 -14.99 11.61
C ALA A 792 29.18 -16.49 11.91
N GLY A 793 30.25 -17.27 12.14
CA GLY A 793 30.18 -18.66 12.60
C GLY A 793 29.52 -18.83 13.98
N ALA A 794 29.55 -17.83 14.85
CA ALA A 794 28.83 -17.84 16.13
C ALA A 794 27.32 -17.59 15.92
N LEU A 795 26.95 -16.76 14.94
CA LEU A 795 25.56 -16.55 14.54
C LEU A 795 24.99 -17.83 13.91
N SER A 796 25.67 -18.41 12.93
CA SER A 796 25.22 -19.63 12.24
C SER A 796 25.17 -20.87 13.15
N ALA A 797 25.98 -20.93 14.21
CA ALA A 797 25.84 -21.95 15.25
C ALA A 797 24.55 -21.85 16.09
N THR A 798 23.82 -20.72 16.00
CA THR A 798 22.57 -20.44 16.73
C THR A 798 21.34 -20.28 15.84
N LEU A 799 21.52 -20.00 14.55
CA LEU A 799 20.46 -20.04 13.53
C LEU A 799 20.30 -21.48 13.02
N ASP A 800 19.57 -22.30 13.77
CA ASP A 800 19.12 -23.64 13.36
C ASP A 800 17.63 -23.89 13.69
N GLU A 801 17.04 -24.86 12.99
CA GLU A 801 15.60 -25.17 12.99
C GLU A 801 15.03 -25.41 14.39
N GLU A 802 15.78 -26.10 15.25
CA GLU A 802 15.36 -26.44 16.63
C GLU A 802 15.11 -25.18 17.48
N LYS A 803 15.87 -24.11 17.23
CA LYS A 803 15.83 -22.87 18.02
C LYS A 803 14.89 -21.83 17.43
N LEU A 804 14.81 -21.74 16.10
CA LEU A 804 14.03 -20.75 15.37
C LEU A 804 13.16 -21.42 14.27
N PRO A 805 12.20 -22.29 14.64
CA PRO A 805 11.45 -23.17 13.72
C PRO A 805 10.45 -22.46 12.78
N ARG A 806 10.48 -21.12 12.75
CA ARG A 806 9.61 -20.28 11.92
C ARG A 806 10.35 -19.15 11.22
N LEU A 807 11.67 -19.03 11.39
CA LEU A 807 12.45 -17.95 10.82
C LEU A 807 12.54 -18.13 9.30
N SER A 808 11.76 -17.34 8.57
CA SER A 808 11.73 -17.38 7.11
C SER A 808 12.48 -16.21 6.46
N THR A 809 12.61 -15.08 7.15
CA THR A 809 13.35 -13.91 6.66
C THR A 809 14.55 -13.60 7.57
N LEU A 810 15.75 -13.66 6.99
CA LEU A 810 17.00 -13.20 7.62
C LEU A 810 17.61 -12.06 6.80
N LYS A 811 17.75 -10.88 7.38
CA LYS A 811 18.38 -9.72 6.75
C LYS A 811 19.63 -9.31 7.52
N LEU A 812 20.77 -9.20 6.85
CA LEU A 812 22.09 -8.90 7.41
C LEU A 812 22.69 -7.69 6.66
N ILE A 813 22.16 -6.49 6.88
CA ILE A 813 22.47 -5.29 6.08
C ILE A 813 23.57 -4.48 6.77
N HIS A 814 24.54 -3.94 6.02
CA HIS A 814 25.67 -3.16 6.58
C HIS A 814 26.46 -3.87 7.72
N CYS A 815 26.46 -5.21 7.75
CA CYS A 815 27.00 -6.01 8.85
C CYS A 815 28.52 -6.28 8.77
N SER A 816 29.26 -5.53 7.93
CA SER A 816 30.68 -5.79 7.60
C SER A 816 30.98 -7.25 7.21
N LEU A 817 30.01 -7.98 6.67
CA LEU A 817 30.16 -9.39 6.36
C LEU A 817 31.18 -9.59 5.22
N ILE A 818 32.10 -10.53 5.41
CA ILE A 818 33.16 -10.93 4.46
C ILE A 818 32.96 -12.39 4.01
N ASP A 819 33.67 -12.78 2.95
CA ASP A 819 33.53 -14.08 2.29
C ASP A 819 33.71 -15.26 3.25
N GLU A 820 34.70 -15.22 4.14
CA GLU A 820 34.91 -16.23 5.18
C GLU A 820 33.75 -16.30 6.18
N GLY A 821 33.15 -15.15 6.49
CA GLY A 821 31.99 -15.06 7.38
C GLY A 821 30.73 -15.65 6.76
N LEU A 822 30.42 -15.30 5.52
CA LEU A 822 29.29 -15.90 4.80
C LEU A 822 29.55 -17.39 4.51
N LYS A 823 30.78 -17.79 4.19
CA LYS A 823 31.15 -19.21 4.05
C LYS A 823 30.91 -20.00 5.33
N ALA A 824 31.40 -19.52 6.48
CA ALA A 824 31.16 -20.15 7.79
C ALA A 824 29.68 -20.22 8.18
N LEU A 825 28.85 -19.33 7.61
CA LEU A 825 27.40 -19.38 7.73
C LEU A 825 26.80 -20.45 6.80
N THR A 826 27.23 -20.55 5.55
CA THR A 826 26.79 -21.62 4.62
C THR A 826 27.20 -23.03 5.10
N ASP A 827 28.42 -23.21 5.58
CA ASP A 827 28.96 -24.52 5.97
C ASP A 827 28.33 -25.04 7.30
N ALA A 828 27.87 -24.13 8.17
CA ALA A 828 27.03 -24.50 9.32
C ALA A 828 25.65 -25.03 8.89
N TRP A 829 25.04 -24.45 7.86
CA TRP A 829 23.75 -24.91 7.30
C TRP A 829 23.87 -26.16 6.41
N LYS A 830 25.07 -26.44 5.87
CA LYS A 830 25.40 -27.75 5.29
C LYS A 830 25.50 -28.85 6.37
N SER A 831 25.93 -28.51 7.59
CA SER A 831 26.22 -29.48 8.68
C SER A 831 25.15 -29.62 9.77
N LYS A 832 24.21 -28.67 9.87
CA LYS A 832 23.01 -28.71 10.75
C LYS A 832 21.73 -28.52 9.94
N CYS A 833 20.56 -28.70 10.54
CA CYS A 833 19.29 -28.26 9.94
C CYS A 833 19.16 -26.73 10.04
N PRO A 834 19.17 -26.01 8.91
CA PRO A 834 18.95 -24.56 8.90
C PRO A 834 17.49 -24.22 9.24
N PRO A 835 17.18 -22.97 9.64
CA PRO A 835 15.80 -22.51 9.75
C PRO A 835 15.11 -22.55 8.37
N PRO A 836 13.76 -22.55 8.31
CA PRO A 836 12.99 -22.59 7.06
C PRO A 836 13.01 -21.24 6.32
N LEU A 837 14.20 -20.79 5.92
CA LEU A 837 14.44 -19.50 5.28
C LEU A 837 13.87 -19.47 3.86
N GLU A 838 12.95 -18.52 3.64
CA GLU A 838 12.40 -18.11 2.34
C GLU A 838 13.24 -16.96 1.75
N HIS A 839 13.64 -16.00 2.60
CA HIS A 839 14.39 -14.81 2.20
C HIS A 839 15.67 -14.62 3.01
N LEU A 840 16.80 -14.59 2.31
CA LEU A 840 18.12 -14.18 2.83
C LEU A 840 18.55 -12.87 2.17
N ASP A 841 18.73 -11.81 2.94
CA ASP A 841 19.31 -10.55 2.47
C ASP A 841 20.70 -10.36 3.09
N VAL A 842 21.72 -10.22 2.24
CA VAL A 842 23.11 -9.89 2.61
C VAL A 842 23.60 -8.66 1.85
N SER A 843 22.69 -7.78 1.44
CA SER A 843 23.01 -6.53 0.75
C SER A 843 23.89 -5.59 1.58
N SER A 844 24.61 -4.71 0.88
CA SER A 844 25.39 -3.62 1.46
C SER A 844 26.52 -4.05 2.42
N ASN A 845 27.14 -5.21 2.14
CA ASN A 845 28.26 -5.78 2.90
C ASN A 845 29.60 -5.68 2.13
N ASN A 846 30.64 -6.34 2.66
CA ASN A 846 32.00 -6.32 2.14
C ASN A 846 32.32 -7.57 1.28
N LEU A 847 31.31 -8.28 0.77
CA LEU A 847 31.47 -9.54 0.05
C LEU A 847 32.14 -9.35 -1.32
N SER A 848 32.99 -10.29 -1.71
CA SER A 848 33.78 -10.31 -2.94
C SER A 848 33.39 -11.47 -3.86
N GLU A 849 34.06 -11.57 -5.01
CA GLU A 849 33.83 -12.65 -5.99
C GLU A 849 34.13 -14.05 -5.42
N GLY A 850 34.93 -14.16 -4.35
CA GLY A 850 35.22 -15.43 -3.66
C GLY A 850 34.01 -16.08 -2.97
N VAL A 851 32.94 -15.32 -2.69
CA VAL A 851 31.74 -15.86 -2.04
C VAL A 851 30.80 -16.60 -3.01
N VAL A 852 31.00 -16.44 -4.33
CA VAL A 852 30.15 -17.05 -5.38
C VAL A 852 30.08 -18.56 -5.23
N GLU A 853 31.22 -19.23 -5.01
CA GLU A 853 31.28 -20.68 -4.82
C GLU A 853 30.54 -21.13 -3.55
N SER A 854 30.63 -20.35 -2.46
CA SER A 854 29.99 -20.71 -1.19
C SER A 854 28.46 -20.58 -1.23
N LEU A 855 27.95 -19.58 -1.96
CA LEU A 855 26.52 -19.44 -2.24
C LEU A 855 26.03 -20.49 -3.25
N ALA A 856 26.80 -20.77 -4.29
CA ALA A 856 26.51 -21.80 -5.28
C ALA A 856 26.41 -23.20 -4.65
N ASP A 857 27.36 -23.55 -3.76
CA ASP A 857 27.32 -24.78 -2.97
C ASP A 857 26.06 -24.85 -2.09
N LEU A 858 25.70 -23.75 -1.41
CA LEU A 858 24.53 -23.73 -0.51
C LEU A 858 23.25 -23.96 -1.30
N LEU A 859 23.04 -23.21 -2.38
CA LEU A 859 21.86 -23.32 -3.25
C LEU A 859 21.82 -24.68 -3.96
N GLY A 860 22.96 -25.19 -4.43
CA GLY A 860 23.09 -26.52 -5.04
C GLY A 860 22.91 -27.69 -4.06
N SER A 861 23.10 -27.48 -2.76
CA SER A 861 22.97 -28.54 -1.75
C SER A 861 21.53 -28.93 -1.40
N GLY A 862 20.53 -28.11 -1.76
CA GLY A 862 19.13 -28.33 -1.40
C GLY A 862 18.83 -28.29 0.10
N ARG A 863 19.78 -27.85 0.95
CA ARG A 863 19.66 -27.87 2.42
C ARG A 863 18.66 -26.85 2.98
N ILE A 864 18.32 -25.81 2.22
CA ILE A 864 17.27 -24.83 2.53
C ILE A 864 16.26 -24.87 1.37
N PRO A 865 15.31 -25.83 1.35
CA PRO A 865 14.42 -26.02 0.21
C PRO A 865 13.40 -24.90 0.01
N SER A 866 13.15 -24.09 1.05
CA SER A 866 12.23 -22.94 1.01
C SER A 866 12.81 -21.67 0.40
N LEU A 867 14.12 -21.61 0.12
CA LEU A 867 14.84 -20.35 -0.13
C LEU A 867 14.56 -19.78 -1.53
N SER A 868 13.47 -19.01 -1.64
CA SER A 868 13.01 -18.35 -2.87
C SER A 868 13.68 -17.01 -3.17
N LYS A 869 14.32 -16.35 -2.19
CA LYS A 869 14.94 -15.02 -2.41
C LYS A 869 16.25 -14.78 -1.65
N VAL A 870 17.38 -14.83 -2.36
CA VAL A 870 18.69 -14.34 -1.90
C VAL A 870 18.95 -12.94 -2.49
N SER A 871 19.33 -11.96 -1.68
CA SER A 871 19.63 -10.58 -2.13
C SER A 871 21.08 -10.19 -1.82
N ILE A 872 21.85 -9.78 -2.84
CA ILE A 872 23.30 -9.51 -2.74
C ILE A 872 23.72 -8.11 -3.24
N GLY A 873 22.77 -7.17 -3.33
CA GLY A 873 23.00 -5.77 -3.75
C GLY A 873 24.09 -5.06 -2.95
N ASP A 874 24.67 -4.00 -3.52
CA ASP A 874 25.65 -3.10 -2.88
C ASP A 874 26.88 -3.76 -2.21
N ASN A 875 27.24 -4.96 -2.67
CA ASN A 875 28.49 -5.66 -2.32
C ASN A 875 29.60 -5.42 -3.36
N LYS A 876 30.84 -5.83 -3.06
CA LYS A 876 32.01 -5.72 -3.96
C LYS A 876 32.08 -6.83 -5.03
N ILE A 877 30.96 -7.49 -5.31
CA ILE A 877 30.80 -8.54 -6.33
C ILE A 877 30.51 -7.87 -7.68
N ARG A 878 31.38 -8.05 -8.67
CA ARG A 878 31.20 -7.44 -10.00
C ARG A 878 30.09 -8.12 -10.81
N GLU A 879 29.55 -7.41 -11.79
CA GLU A 879 28.47 -7.92 -12.66
C GLU A 879 28.72 -9.29 -13.30
N PRO A 880 29.93 -9.66 -13.77
CA PRO A 880 30.19 -11.01 -14.29
C PRO A 880 29.97 -12.12 -13.23
N ALA A 881 30.38 -11.89 -11.99
CA ALA A 881 30.18 -12.81 -10.88
C ALA A 881 28.70 -12.88 -10.45
N LYS A 882 28.03 -11.72 -10.35
CA LYS A 882 26.57 -11.62 -10.17
C LYS A 882 25.80 -12.30 -11.31
N ALA A 883 26.33 -12.31 -12.53
CA ALA A 883 25.74 -12.99 -13.69
C ALA A 883 25.94 -14.52 -13.64
N VAL A 884 27.01 -15.03 -13.03
CA VAL A 884 27.16 -16.48 -12.77
C VAL A 884 26.09 -16.95 -11.78
N LEU A 885 25.88 -16.25 -10.67
CA LEU A 885 24.84 -16.60 -9.70
C LEU A 885 23.43 -16.51 -10.32
N ARG A 886 23.10 -15.41 -11.02
CA ARG A 886 21.84 -15.29 -11.79
C ARG A 886 21.68 -16.32 -12.92
N LYS A 887 22.76 -16.95 -13.39
CA LYS A 887 22.68 -18.00 -14.42
C LYS A 887 22.46 -19.40 -13.81
N GLY A 888 22.99 -19.65 -12.61
CA GLY A 888 22.74 -20.89 -11.86
C GLY A 888 21.37 -20.90 -11.19
N TRP A 889 20.97 -19.77 -10.59
CA TRP A 889 19.73 -19.61 -9.81
C TRP A 889 19.04 -18.27 -10.15
N PRO A 890 18.58 -18.09 -11.41
CA PRO A 890 17.90 -16.86 -11.87
C PRO A 890 16.67 -16.52 -11.03
N ASP A 891 16.02 -17.56 -10.53
CA ASP A 891 14.73 -17.48 -9.88
C ASP A 891 14.84 -17.10 -8.39
N VAL A 892 16.04 -17.22 -7.81
CA VAL A 892 16.33 -17.02 -6.38
C VAL A 892 17.26 -15.83 -6.12
N VAL A 893 18.28 -15.58 -6.95
CA VAL A 893 19.33 -14.59 -6.64
C VAL A 893 19.03 -13.23 -7.29
N ASN A 894 18.65 -12.25 -6.46
CA ASN A 894 18.54 -10.84 -6.82
C ASN A 894 19.86 -10.09 -6.49
N CYS A 895 20.32 -9.25 -7.41
CA CYS A 895 21.73 -8.84 -7.53
C CYS A 895 21.94 -7.32 -7.57
#